data_AF-A0A0F2J684-F1
#
_entry.id   AF-A0A0F2J684-F1
#
_cell.length_a   1.000
_cell.length_b   1.000
_cell.length_c   1.000
_cell.angle_alpha   90.00
_cell.angle_beta   90.00
_cell.angle_gamma   90.00
#
_symmetry.space_group_name_H-M   'P 1'
#
loop_
_entity.id
_entity.type
_entity.pdbx_description
1 polymer ?
#
loop_
_entity_poly.entity_id
_entity_poly.type
_entity_poly.pdbx_seq_one_letter_code
_entity_poly.pdbx_strand_id
1 'polypeptide(L)'
;MRKCKTHSYLALFLTLSLVLAPGLSALGASSVDPKVQDNELVISTFNEQGETSNIQVLTHLRAFGSGVATITEDQNFKTSSVRNLYGKEKLSVKDNKLSVNVNIDDSGYGDVYYMSDLDKSDIAKVKMPVSVKVSYYLDGQKTEASKLAGKSGHIKIVTELENLTGVKKSLDYKNSKGEMVKTEAEVFTPYVVSLSGWEFDNKLFSHVVAPGVSGKSAEGVVVDVQGKSTVSWSVPLIPPAYPAAQYTTLEADGKNISLPSFKIAVVPVMPTTSAEDTLGTVQTSLSQLYSAFGQIEEGVGAPNKDASLLFGLTSLKEGLSELNGGIVSLGEKVKQLVRGVSNSSFDMTTFDATKGVDAKGNKPGVREAVKMGKAALDAQVLPAMEGQKQVLTGMEAAMGKPGTDLVQPAAATSLYNDVTFLNGLVGKAGTDPVQPSPSTSLYNDTAFLKGTIAKLLEGSPYASSVNDIIDKAMVPKITASGKIIGEAITPKIGGIGNNLSVLKSGGSLITPSGPVAFPASINTVQQGLKSLSGAMGQTDAGLGQISAGIGPIDANGQAVKVMVDGKPGTILYALSYFNSSIEGQVLPGLDQLIAGSSKIGTGSGQAKAGISAGLDKMLTAPAIISALKDNAAQADSFLGKPEGAKGTVAYVFQTPQISKQATVMNYGLGVIVLALIILFAVGRPTRVIKSVQDASLKV
;
A
#
# COMPACT_ATOMS: atom_id res chain seq x y z
N MET A 1 -57.46 -5.96 -74.60
CA MET A 1 -56.89 -7.03 -73.75
C MET A 1 -55.53 -6.63 -73.23
N ARG A 2 -55.37 -6.46 -71.91
CA ARG A 2 -54.29 -7.00 -71.03
C ARG A 2 -54.35 -6.26 -69.70
N LYS A 3 -54.93 -6.94 -68.70
CA LYS A 3 -54.90 -6.55 -67.28
C LYS A 3 -53.45 -6.66 -66.79
N CYS A 4 -52.89 -5.59 -66.27
CA CYS A 4 -51.64 -5.67 -65.51
C CYS A 4 -52.01 -5.61 -64.02
N LYS A 5 -51.82 -6.75 -63.33
CA LYS A 5 -51.88 -6.89 -61.88
C LYS A 5 -50.56 -6.42 -61.31
N THR A 6 -50.57 -5.45 -60.41
CA THR A 6 -49.46 -5.22 -59.47
C THR A 6 -50.06 -5.10 -58.08
N HIS A 7 -49.94 -6.20 -57.34
CA HIS A 7 -50.30 -6.28 -55.92
C HIS A 7 -49.17 -5.70 -55.06
N SER A 8 -49.61 -4.99 -54.03
CA SER A 8 -48.93 -4.57 -52.80
C SER A 8 -47.57 -5.20 -52.49
N TYR A 9 -46.51 -4.38 -52.53
CA TYR A 9 -45.20 -4.68 -51.96
C TYR A 9 -45.00 -4.15 -50.52
N LEU A 10 -46.07 -3.75 -49.82
CA LEU A 10 -45.98 -3.16 -48.47
C LEU A 10 -46.23 -4.13 -47.30
N ALA A 11 -46.30 -5.45 -47.58
CA ALA A 11 -46.44 -6.49 -46.55
C ALA A 11 -45.10 -7.13 -46.13
N LEU A 12 -43.97 -6.68 -46.71
CA LEU A 12 -42.68 -7.39 -46.58
C LEU A 12 -41.77 -6.89 -45.45
N PHE A 13 -42.09 -5.77 -44.80
CA PHE A 13 -41.27 -5.22 -43.69
C PHE A 13 -41.80 -5.53 -42.28
N LEU A 14 -43.04 -6.01 -42.14
CA LEU A 14 -43.58 -6.44 -40.83
C LEU A 14 -43.27 -7.92 -40.52
N THR A 15 -42.70 -8.66 -41.46
CA THR A 15 -42.52 -10.12 -41.38
C THR A 15 -41.14 -10.56 -40.86
N LEU A 16 -40.26 -9.65 -40.44
CA LEU A 16 -38.86 -9.98 -40.08
C LEU A 16 -38.57 -10.13 -38.58
N SER A 17 -39.57 -10.13 -37.70
CA SER A 17 -39.29 -10.30 -36.27
C SER A 17 -40.47 -10.93 -35.54
N LEU A 18 -40.54 -12.27 -35.52
CA LEU A 18 -41.16 -13.12 -34.49
C LEU A 18 -41.26 -14.56 -35.04
N VAL A 19 -40.17 -15.33 -34.98
CA VAL A 19 -40.26 -16.79 -35.11
C VAL A 19 -39.19 -17.43 -34.24
N LEU A 20 -39.60 -18.06 -33.15
CA LEU A 20 -39.01 -19.28 -32.58
C LEU A 20 -39.90 -19.75 -31.41
N ALA A 21 -40.86 -20.63 -31.72
CA ALA A 21 -41.57 -21.45 -30.74
C ALA A 21 -41.03 -22.89 -30.80
N PRO A 22 -40.93 -23.61 -29.68
CA PRO A 22 -40.41 -24.98 -29.65
C PRO A 22 -41.33 -25.95 -30.42
N GLY A 23 -40.72 -26.72 -31.32
CA GLY A 23 -41.41 -27.70 -32.15
C GLY A 23 -41.96 -28.86 -31.32
N LEU A 24 -43.20 -29.27 -31.59
CA LEU A 24 -43.71 -30.58 -31.17
C LEU A 24 -43.73 -31.52 -32.35
N SER A 25 -43.05 -32.66 -32.19
CA SER A 25 -43.15 -33.81 -33.07
C SER A 25 -44.52 -34.48 -32.93
N ALA A 26 -45.09 -34.93 -34.05
CA ALA A 26 -46.30 -35.73 -34.10
C ALA A 26 -45.97 -37.20 -33.79
N LEU A 27 -46.74 -37.83 -32.90
CA LEU A 27 -46.74 -39.27 -32.67
C LEU A 27 -48.18 -39.78 -32.61
N GLY A 28 -48.43 -40.81 -33.43
CA GLY A 28 -49.26 -42.00 -33.17
C GLY A 28 -50.69 -41.84 -32.67
N ALA A 29 -51.64 -42.34 -33.49
CA ALA A 29 -53.04 -42.53 -33.13
C ALA A 29 -53.22 -43.46 -31.91
N SER A 30 -53.81 -42.91 -30.86
CA SER A 30 -54.60 -43.55 -29.81
C SER A 30 -55.52 -42.46 -29.25
N SER A 31 -56.58 -42.81 -28.53
CA SER A 31 -57.62 -41.92 -28.00
C SER A 31 -57.10 -40.87 -27.00
N VAL A 32 -56.33 -39.92 -27.50
CA VAL A 32 -55.76 -38.78 -26.79
C VAL A 32 -56.63 -37.59 -27.12
N ASP A 33 -57.01 -36.82 -26.11
CA ASP A 33 -57.74 -35.56 -26.29
C ASP A 33 -57.10 -34.75 -27.43
N PRO A 34 -57.92 -34.17 -28.33
CA PRO A 34 -57.40 -33.43 -29.47
C PRO A 34 -56.45 -32.35 -28.96
N LYS A 35 -55.24 -32.27 -29.53
CA LYS A 35 -54.38 -31.12 -29.25
C LYS A 35 -55.12 -29.89 -29.78
N VAL A 36 -55.32 -28.88 -28.94
CA VAL A 36 -56.02 -27.64 -29.31
C VAL A 36 -55.04 -26.47 -29.25
N GLN A 37 -55.10 -25.62 -30.27
CA GLN A 37 -54.56 -24.27 -30.23
C GLN A 37 -55.70 -23.28 -30.11
N ASP A 38 -55.53 -22.31 -29.24
CA ASP A 38 -56.51 -21.27 -28.96
C ASP A 38 -55.82 -19.91 -29.06
N ASN A 39 -56.16 -19.12 -30.08
CA ASN A 39 -55.56 -17.81 -30.28
C ASN A 39 -56.64 -16.75 -30.18
N GLU A 40 -56.45 -15.82 -29.25
CA GLU A 40 -57.40 -14.76 -28.96
C GLU A 40 -56.84 -13.39 -29.35
N LEU A 41 -57.69 -12.57 -29.95
CA LEU A 41 -57.45 -11.15 -30.13
C LEU A 41 -58.54 -10.34 -29.44
N VAL A 42 -58.18 -9.66 -28.37
CA VAL A 42 -59.05 -8.80 -27.58
C VAL A 42 -59.08 -7.41 -28.20
N ILE A 43 -60.23 -7.00 -28.71
CA ILE A 43 -60.45 -5.70 -29.33
C ILE A 43 -61.21 -4.82 -28.35
N SER A 44 -60.55 -3.80 -27.81
CA SER A 44 -61.12 -2.82 -26.89
C SER A 44 -61.39 -1.51 -27.60
N THR A 45 -62.66 -1.12 -27.69
CA THR A 45 -63.06 0.14 -28.32
C THR A 45 -63.21 1.22 -27.27
N PHE A 46 -62.56 2.36 -27.49
CA PHE A 46 -62.70 3.54 -26.65
C PHE A 46 -63.86 4.44 -27.09
N ASN A 47 -64.53 5.05 -26.13
CA ASN A 47 -65.45 6.17 -26.36
C ASN A 47 -64.70 7.49 -26.55
N GLU A 48 -65.44 8.58 -26.75
CA GLU A 48 -64.89 9.93 -26.96
C GLU A 48 -64.11 10.47 -25.76
N GLN A 49 -64.36 9.92 -24.56
CA GLN A 49 -63.71 10.24 -23.30
C GLN A 49 -62.45 9.41 -23.05
N GLY A 50 -62.16 8.42 -23.89
CA GLY A 50 -61.01 7.52 -23.76
C GLY A 50 -61.25 6.33 -22.83
N GLU A 51 -62.50 6.03 -22.47
CA GLU A 51 -62.88 4.87 -21.66
C GLU A 51 -63.32 3.70 -22.55
N THR A 52 -63.10 2.46 -22.11
CA THR A 52 -63.52 1.27 -22.86
C THR A 52 -65.04 1.13 -22.87
N SER A 53 -65.66 1.27 -24.04
CA SER A 53 -67.11 1.15 -24.23
C SER A 53 -67.56 -0.23 -24.70
N ASN A 54 -66.68 -0.98 -25.35
CA ASN A 54 -66.95 -2.32 -25.86
C ASN A 54 -65.68 -3.17 -25.87
N ILE A 55 -65.81 -4.46 -25.59
CA ILE A 55 -64.75 -5.45 -25.75
C ILE A 55 -65.30 -6.60 -26.60
N GLN A 56 -64.63 -6.86 -27.71
CA GLN A 56 -64.90 -8.02 -28.55
C GLN A 56 -63.67 -8.92 -28.57
N VAL A 57 -63.86 -10.23 -28.62
CA VAL A 57 -62.74 -11.19 -28.66
C VAL A 57 -62.90 -12.04 -29.89
N LEU A 58 -61.94 -11.92 -30.81
CA LEU A 58 -61.83 -12.80 -31.96
C LEU A 58 -61.01 -14.01 -31.55
N THR A 59 -61.62 -15.17 -31.57
CA THR A 59 -60.95 -16.43 -31.24
C THR A 59 -60.76 -17.29 -32.48
N HIS A 60 -59.58 -17.86 -32.60
CA HIS A 60 -59.22 -18.91 -33.54
C HIS A 60 -58.90 -20.19 -32.75
N LEU A 61 -59.85 -21.12 -32.77
CA LEU A 61 -59.67 -22.47 -32.24
C LEU A 61 -59.23 -23.39 -33.37
N ARG A 62 -58.12 -24.10 -33.16
CA ARG A 62 -57.63 -25.15 -34.05
C ARG A 62 -57.53 -26.47 -33.31
N ALA A 63 -58.28 -27.47 -33.76
CA ALA A 63 -58.19 -28.84 -33.28
C ALA A 63 -57.30 -29.67 -34.20
N PHE A 64 -56.39 -30.47 -33.65
CA PHE A 64 -55.58 -31.41 -34.42
C PHE A 64 -56.05 -32.86 -34.20
N GLY A 65 -56.04 -33.69 -35.24
CA GLY A 65 -56.46 -35.08 -35.15
C GLY A 65 -57.17 -35.58 -36.40
N SER A 66 -58.23 -36.38 -36.22
CA SER A 66 -59.14 -36.81 -37.28
C SER A 66 -60.55 -36.98 -36.72
N GLY A 67 -61.57 -36.82 -37.58
CA GLY A 67 -62.97 -36.97 -37.17
C GLY A 67 -63.55 -35.71 -36.55
N VAL A 68 -64.40 -35.86 -35.52
CA VAL A 68 -65.08 -34.73 -34.85
C VAL A 68 -64.55 -34.59 -33.43
N ALA A 69 -64.04 -33.41 -33.10
CA ALA A 69 -63.57 -33.05 -31.77
C ALA A 69 -64.61 -32.15 -31.06
N THR A 70 -65.03 -32.52 -29.86
CA THR A 70 -65.85 -31.65 -29.00
C THR A 70 -64.93 -30.84 -28.09
N ILE A 71 -64.87 -29.53 -28.33
CA ILE A 71 -64.08 -28.61 -27.52
C ILE A 71 -65.02 -27.91 -26.54
N THR A 72 -64.57 -27.82 -25.30
CA THR A 72 -65.29 -27.13 -24.23
C THR A 72 -64.32 -26.26 -23.46
N GLU A 73 -64.71 -25.03 -23.17
CA GLU A 73 -63.90 -24.04 -22.46
C GLU A 73 -64.74 -23.28 -21.43
N ASP A 74 -64.17 -23.11 -20.25
CA ASP A 74 -64.74 -22.25 -19.21
C ASP A 74 -64.40 -20.80 -19.53
N GLN A 75 -65.41 -19.92 -19.56
CA GLN A 75 -65.20 -18.52 -19.85
C GLN A 75 -64.86 -17.74 -18.56
N ASN A 76 -63.88 -16.85 -18.63
CA ASN A 76 -63.50 -15.93 -17.56
C ASN A 76 -64.50 -14.77 -17.40
N PHE A 77 -65.19 -14.42 -18.49
CA PHE A 77 -66.14 -13.31 -18.56
C PHE A 77 -67.43 -13.75 -19.24
N LYS A 78 -68.54 -13.10 -18.90
CA LYS A 78 -69.82 -13.29 -19.58
C LYS A 78 -69.81 -12.65 -20.95
N THR A 79 -70.38 -13.36 -21.92
CA THR A 79 -70.55 -12.88 -23.29
C THR A 79 -72.02 -12.61 -23.59
N SER A 80 -72.33 -11.47 -24.22
CA SER A 80 -73.69 -11.13 -24.66
C SER A 80 -74.06 -11.82 -25.98
N SER A 81 -73.05 -12.08 -26.81
CA SER A 81 -73.20 -12.79 -28.08
C SER A 81 -71.92 -13.52 -28.43
N VAL A 82 -72.08 -14.67 -29.08
CA VAL A 82 -70.99 -15.44 -29.69
C VAL A 82 -71.41 -15.80 -31.10
N ARG A 83 -70.61 -15.43 -32.09
CA ARG A 83 -70.94 -15.58 -33.51
C ARG A 83 -69.80 -16.28 -34.26
N ASN A 84 -70.12 -17.38 -34.95
CA ASN A 84 -69.24 -18.00 -35.93
C ASN A 84 -69.07 -17.06 -37.14
N LEU A 85 -67.84 -16.86 -37.59
CA LEU A 85 -67.52 -15.91 -38.66
C LEU A 85 -67.53 -16.51 -40.06
N TYR A 86 -67.10 -17.77 -40.20
CA TYR A 86 -66.86 -18.39 -41.52
C TYR A 86 -67.47 -19.76 -41.68
N GLY A 87 -67.54 -20.55 -40.61
CA GLY A 87 -67.97 -21.94 -40.64
C GLY A 87 -69.46 -22.13 -40.37
N LYS A 88 -69.86 -23.40 -40.26
CA LYS A 88 -71.25 -23.82 -39.99
C LYS A 88 -71.41 -24.43 -38.59
N GLU A 89 -70.34 -24.49 -37.82
CA GLU A 89 -70.30 -25.08 -36.48
C GLU A 89 -71.23 -24.31 -35.56
N LYS A 90 -72.03 -25.04 -34.80
CA LYS A 90 -72.94 -24.47 -33.81
C LYS A 90 -72.19 -24.21 -32.51
N LEU A 91 -72.10 -22.94 -32.14
CA LEU A 91 -71.54 -22.48 -30.86
C LEU A 91 -72.64 -22.50 -29.79
N SER A 92 -72.36 -23.07 -28.63
CA SER A 92 -73.29 -23.12 -27.50
C SER A 92 -72.63 -22.57 -26.24
N VAL A 93 -73.22 -21.55 -25.64
CA VAL A 93 -72.81 -21.01 -24.33
C VAL A 93 -73.88 -21.36 -23.29
N LYS A 94 -73.51 -22.11 -22.25
CA LYS A 94 -74.37 -22.39 -21.08
C LYS A 94 -73.54 -22.30 -19.82
N ASP A 95 -74.06 -21.68 -18.77
CA ASP A 95 -73.38 -21.55 -17.47
C ASP A 95 -71.94 -21.02 -17.57
N ASN A 96 -71.71 -20.03 -18.46
CA ASN A 96 -70.40 -19.46 -18.77
C ASN A 96 -69.38 -20.43 -19.36
N LYS A 97 -69.84 -21.53 -19.95
CA LYS A 97 -69.03 -22.52 -20.65
C LYS A 97 -69.40 -22.55 -22.13
N LEU A 98 -68.41 -22.32 -23.00
CA LEU A 98 -68.56 -22.45 -24.45
C LEU A 98 -68.28 -23.89 -24.86
N SER A 99 -69.10 -24.42 -25.77
CA SER A 99 -68.88 -25.73 -26.39
C SER A 99 -69.09 -25.65 -27.90
N VAL A 100 -68.20 -26.31 -28.65
CA VAL A 100 -68.21 -26.39 -30.11
C VAL A 100 -67.74 -27.76 -30.60
N ASN A 101 -68.37 -28.27 -31.65
CA ASN A 101 -67.91 -29.46 -32.37
C ASN A 101 -67.11 -29.04 -33.60
N VAL A 102 -65.83 -29.40 -33.64
CA VAL A 102 -64.90 -29.09 -34.73
C VAL A 102 -64.74 -30.33 -35.60
N ASN A 103 -65.03 -30.19 -36.88
CA ASN A 103 -64.74 -31.23 -37.88
C ASN A 103 -63.28 -31.09 -38.32
N ILE A 104 -62.51 -32.16 -38.16
CA ILE A 104 -61.12 -32.24 -38.57
C ILE A 104 -61.06 -32.98 -39.91
N ASP A 105 -60.58 -32.30 -40.94
CA ASP A 105 -60.52 -32.83 -42.30
C ASP A 105 -59.21 -33.60 -42.57
N ASP A 106 -59.01 -34.03 -43.82
CA ASP A 106 -57.85 -34.81 -44.25
C ASP A 106 -56.51 -34.06 -44.11
N SER A 107 -56.52 -32.75 -43.85
CA SER A 107 -55.32 -31.97 -43.53
C SER A 107 -54.81 -32.21 -42.10
N GLY A 108 -55.57 -32.96 -41.29
CA GLY A 108 -55.22 -33.33 -39.92
C GLY A 108 -55.49 -32.24 -38.88
N TYR A 109 -56.16 -31.15 -39.27
CA TYR A 109 -56.66 -30.13 -38.36
C TYR A 109 -58.02 -29.57 -38.80
N GLY A 110 -58.74 -28.94 -37.87
CA GLY A 110 -59.98 -28.22 -38.13
C GLY A 110 -59.95 -26.86 -37.43
N ASP A 111 -60.41 -25.82 -38.13
CA ASP A 111 -60.39 -24.44 -37.64
C ASP A 111 -61.79 -23.91 -37.41
N VAL A 112 -61.99 -23.23 -36.28
CA VAL A 112 -63.19 -22.45 -35.99
C VAL A 112 -62.79 -21.03 -35.62
N TYR A 113 -63.38 -20.06 -36.32
CA TYR A 113 -63.20 -18.63 -36.02
C TYR A 113 -64.52 -18.07 -35.53
N TYR A 114 -64.51 -17.51 -34.33
CA TYR A 114 -65.70 -16.91 -33.76
C TYR A 114 -65.38 -15.58 -33.07
N MET A 115 -66.39 -14.71 -32.99
CA MET A 115 -66.32 -13.44 -32.30
C MET A 115 -67.27 -13.47 -31.12
N SER A 116 -66.75 -13.09 -29.95
CA SER A 116 -67.51 -12.96 -28.71
C SER A 116 -67.59 -11.49 -28.31
N ASP A 117 -68.79 -10.99 -28.05
CA ASP A 117 -69.01 -9.68 -27.43
C ASP A 117 -69.13 -9.86 -25.92
N LEU A 118 -68.34 -9.11 -25.13
CA LEU A 118 -68.45 -9.13 -23.68
C LEU A 118 -69.75 -8.46 -23.21
N ASP A 119 -70.36 -9.02 -22.17
CA ASP A 119 -71.48 -8.37 -21.49
C ASP A 119 -71.02 -7.05 -20.84
N LYS A 120 -71.84 -5.99 -20.98
CA LYS A 120 -71.51 -4.67 -20.43
C LYS A 120 -71.20 -4.67 -18.93
N SER A 121 -71.84 -5.57 -18.17
CA SER A 121 -71.63 -5.69 -16.73
C SER A 121 -70.25 -6.26 -16.36
N ASP A 122 -69.61 -6.97 -17.29
CA ASP A 122 -68.29 -7.58 -17.09
C ASP A 122 -67.15 -6.73 -17.65
N ILE A 123 -67.41 -5.78 -18.56
CA ILE A 123 -66.39 -4.84 -19.07
C ILE A 123 -65.65 -4.13 -17.91
N ALA A 124 -66.37 -3.70 -16.88
CA ALA A 124 -65.79 -3.02 -15.72
C ALA A 124 -64.89 -3.92 -14.84
N LYS A 125 -65.00 -5.26 -14.98
CA LYS A 125 -64.18 -6.24 -14.25
C LYS A 125 -62.88 -6.57 -14.97
N VAL A 126 -62.78 -6.23 -16.25
CA VAL A 126 -61.62 -6.53 -17.08
C VAL A 126 -60.42 -5.70 -16.63
N LYS A 127 -59.31 -6.39 -16.35
CA LYS A 127 -58.00 -5.76 -16.10
C LYS A 127 -57.13 -5.94 -17.34
N MET A 128 -56.89 -4.85 -18.06
CA MET A 128 -55.98 -4.87 -19.20
C MET A 128 -54.54 -4.98 -18.72
N PRO A 129 -53.67 -5.77 -19.39
CA PRO A 129 -52.28 -5.90 -18.98
C PRO A 129 -51.46 -4.64 -19.26
N VAL A 130 -51.89 -3.83 -20.22
CA VAL A 130 -51.28 -2.54 -20.56
C VAL A 130 -52.36 -1.47 -20.54
N SER A 131 -52.09 -0.37 -19.83
CA SER A 131 -52.89 0.86 -19.89
C SER A 131 -52.55 1.61 -21.17
N VAL A 132 -53.58 2.05 -21.90
CA VAL A 132 -53.44 2.89 -23.09
C VAL A 132 -54.31 4.12 -22.91
N LYS A 133 -53.71 5.31 -22.88
CA LYS A 133 -54.43 6.58 -22.77
C LYS A 133 -54.06 7.49 -23.93
N VAL A 134 -55.05 7.92 -24.71
CA VAL A 134 -54.85 8.82 -25.85
C VAL A 134 -55.40 10.20 -25.49
N SER A 135 -54.52 11.20 -25.51
CA SER A 135 -54.87 12.61 -25.27
C SER A 135 -54.68 13.44 -26.52
N TYR A 136 -55.63 14.32 -26.80
CA TYR A 136 -55.62 15.21 -27.96
C TYR A 136 -55.45 16.66 -27.54
N TYR A 137 -54.73 17.42 -28.36
CA TYR A 137 -54.52 18.85 -28.19
C TYR A 137 -54.70 19.55 -29.54
N LEU A 138 -55.35 20.71 -29.53
CA LEU A 138 -55.48 21.60 -30.68
C LEU A 138 -54.92 22.97 -30.29
N ASP A 139 -53.96 23.48 -31.06
CA ASP A 139 -53.27 24.74 -30.81
C ASP A 139 -52.71 24.83 -29.36
N GLY A 140 -52.19 23.70 -28.87
CA GLY A 140 -51.62 23.56 -27.52
C GLY A 140 -52.63 23.36 -26.39
N GLN A 141 -53.94 23.46 -26.65
CA GLN A 141 -54.98 23.25 -25.62
C GLN A 141 -55.52 21.82 -25.67
N LYS A 142 -55.61 21.17 -24.51
CA LYS A 142 -56.20 19.81 -24.38
C LYS A 142 -57.67 19.85 -24.81
N THR A 143 -58.08 18.92 -25.66
CA THR A 143 -59.44 18.83 -26.20
C THR A 143 -59.92 17.39 -26.26
N GLU A 144 -61.23 17.19 -26.26
CA GLU A 144 -61.86 15.90 -26.55
C GLU A 144 -61.75 15.56 -28.05
N ALA A 145 -61.76 14.27 -28.36
CA ALA A 145 -61.67 13.76 -29.73
C ALA A 145 -62.79 14.31 -30.63
N SER A 146 -64.04 14.32 -30.17
CA SER A 146 -65.19 14.80 -30.94
C SER A 146 -65.14 16.30 -31.25
N LYS A 147 -64.46 17.08 -30.41
CA LYS A 147 -64.27 18.53 -30.61
C LYS A 147 -63.23 18.87 -31.67
N LEU A 148 -62.51 17.89 -32.22
CA LEU A 148 -61.55 18.10 -33.32
C LEU A 148 -62.21 18.09 -34.71
N ALA A 149 -63.37 17.42 -34.85
CA ALA A 149 -63.98 17.13 -36.15
C ALA A 149 -64.21 18.40 -36.99
N GLY A 150 -63.49 18.46 -38.11
CA GLY A 150 -63.56 19.52 -39.10
C GLY A 150 -63.12 20.91 -38.64
N LYS A 151 -62.39 20.99 -37.53
CA LYS A 151 -61.59 22.17 -37.16
C LYS A 151 -60.29 22.22 -37.97
N SER A 152 -59.54 23.31 -37.83
CA SER A 152 -58.21 23.48 -38.41
C SER A 152 -57.28 24.06 -37.35
N GLY A 153 -56.00 23.71 -37.39
CA GLY A 153 -55.00 24.13 -36.40
C GLY A 153 -53.87 23.11 -36.25
N HIS A 154 -52.99 23.35 -35.29
CA HIS A 154 -51.91 22.44 -34.94
C HIS A 154 -52.43 21.35 -33.99
N ILE A 155 -52.48 20.11 -34.47
CA ILE A 155 -52.91 18.95 -33.68
C ILE A 155 -51.70 18.26 -33.06
N LYS A 156 -51.82 17.92 -31.78
CA LYS A 156 -50.91 17.02 -31.08
C LYS A 156 -51.68 15.84 -30.46
N ILE A 157 -51.21 14.63 -30.68
CA ILE A 157 -51.76 13.40 -30.10
C ILE A 157 -50.67 12.77 -29.24
N VAL A 158 -50.98 12.53 -27.96
CA VAL A 158 -50.08 11.86 -27.02
C VAL A 158 -50.72 10.54 -26.59
N THR A 159 -50.00 9.43 -26.79
CA THR A 159 -50.44 8.11 -26.32
C THR A 159 -49.54 7.65 -25.18
N GLU A 160 -50.08 7.58 -23.97
CA GLU A 160 -49.40 7.03 -22.79
C GLU A 160 -49.65 5.53 -22.69
N LEU A 161 -48.59 4.78 -22.38
CA LEU A 161 -48.55 3.32 -22.37
C LEU A 161 -47.91 2.87 -21.06
N GLU A 162 -48.57 2.01 -20.30
CA GLU A 162 -48.03 1.50 -19.03
C GLU A 162 -48.31 0.01 -18.86
N ASN A 163 -47.29 -0.77 -18.56
CA ASN A 163 -47.40 -2.19 -18.25
C ASN A 163 -47.82 -2.37 -16.78
N LEU A 164 -49.01 -2.93 -16.56
CA LEU A 164 -49.64 -3.06 -15.25
C LEU A 164 -49.42 -4.45 -14.60
N THR A 165 -48.59 -5.30 -15.21
CA THR A 165 -48.42 -6.70 -14.79
C THR A 165 -47.31 -6.94 -13.77
N GLY A 166 -46.74 -5.86 -13.21
CA GLY A 166 -45.65 -5.93 -12.23
C GLY A 166 -46.07 -6.69 -10.97
N VAL A 167 -45.38 -7.79 -10.69
CA VAL A 167 -45.57 -8.58 -9.46
C VAL A 167 -44.24 -8.91 -8.80
N LYS A 168 -44.18 -8.80 -7.47
CA LYS A 168 -42.99 -9.20 -6.71
C LYS A 168 -42.82 -10.71 -6.76
N LYS A 169 -41.66 -11.17 -7.23
CA LYS A 169 -41.26 -12.58 -7.26
C LYS A 169 -39.92 -12.77 -6.56
N SER A 170 -39.78 -13.88 -5.85
CA SER A 170 -38.48 -14.36 -5.37
C SER A 170 -37.76 -15.06 -6.52
N LEU A 171 -36.59 -14.58 -6.88
CA LEU A 171 -35.74 -15.13 -7.94
C LEU A 171 -34.58 -15.90 -7.32
N ASP A 172 -34.42 -17.16 -7.74
CA ASP A 172 -33.34 -18.04 -7.36
C ASP A 172 -32.21 -17.98 -8.39
N TYR A 173 -30.97 -17.70 -7.96
CA TYR A 173 -29.80 -17.72 -8.83
C TYR A 173 -28.52 -18.10 -8.06
N LYS A 174 -27.48 -18.51 -8.78
CA LYS A 174 -26.15 -18.75 -8.20
C LYS A 174 -25.36 -17.45 -8.16
N ASN A 175 -24.87 -17.04 -7.00
CA ASN A 175 -23.99 -15.88 -6.86
C ASN A 175 -22.56 -16.17 -7.37
N SER A 176 -21.69 -15.16 -7.29
CA SER A 176 -20.27 -15.25 -7.65
C SER A 176 -19.47 -16.31 -6.89
N LYS A 177 -19.98 -16.80 -5.76
CA LYS A 177 -19.39 -17.88 -4.95
C LYS A 177 -19.98 -19.26 -5.27
N GLY A 178 -20.94 -19.34 -6.20
CA GLY A 178 -21.64 -20.58 -6.56
C GLY A 178 -22.76 -20.98 -5.60
N GLU A 179 -23.07 -20.15 -4.60
CA GLU A 179 -24.14 -20.39 -3.63
C GLU A 179 -25.50 -19.99 -4.24
N MET A 180 -26.55 -20.75 -3.93
CA MET A 180 -27.92 -20.38 -4.30
C MET A 180 -28.41 -19.24 -3.40
N VAL A 181 -28.83 -18.13 -4.01
CA VAL A 181 -29.31 -16.95 -3.30
C VAL A 181 -30.68 -16.54 -3.84
N LYS A 182 -31.52 -16.04 -2.94
CA LYS A 182 -32.84 -15.49 -3.23
C LYS A 182 -32.79 -13.97 -3.24
N THR A 183 -33.32 -13.36 -4.30
CA THR A 183 -33.59 -11.92 -4.32
C THR A 183 -35.05 -11.67 -4.67
N GLU A 184 -35.66 -10.67 -4.03
CA GLU A 184 -36.97 -10.18 -4.46
C GLU A 184 -36.79 -9.21 -5.62
N ALA A 185 -37.56 -9.39 -6.69
CA ALA A 185 -37.61 -8.47 -7.81
C ALA A 185 -39.06 -8.32 -8.29
N GLU A 186 -39.40 -7.12 -8.77
CA GLU A 186 -40.66 -6.91 -9.47
C GLU A 186 -40.51 -7.34 -10.92
N VAL A 187 -41.30 -8.34 -11.33
CA VAL A 187 -41.21 -8.98 -12.64
C VAL A 187 -42.50 -8.74 -13.40
N PHE A 188 -42.38 -8.25 -14.63
CA PHE A 188 -43.50 -7.92 -15.50
C PHE A 188 -43.72 -9.02 -16.55
N THR A 189 -44.90 -9.05 -17.15
CA THR A 189 -45.10 -9.73 -18.43
C THR A 189 -44.56 -8.84 -19.54
N PRO A 190 -43.59 -9.30 -20.35
CA PRO A 190 -42.99 -8.49 -21.41
C PRO A 190 -43.97 -8.23 -22.56
N TYR A 191 -44.20 -6.97 -22.90
CA TYR A 191 -45.07 -6.55 -24.01
C TYR A 191 -44.34 -5.66 -25.01
N VAL A 192 -44.75 -5.72 -26.27
CA VAL A 192 -44.47 -4.70 -27.28
C VAL A 192 -45.78 -4.07 -27.72
N VAL A 193 -45.82 -2.74 -27.72
CA VAL A 193 -46.95 -1.97 -28.22
C VAL A 193 -46.63 -1.44 -29.62
N SER A 194 -47.43 -1.85 -30.60
CA SER A 194 -47.34 -1.41 -31.98
C SER A 194 -48.46 -0.42 -32.29
N LEU A 195 -48.08 0.81 -32.62
CA LEU A 195 -48.99 1.83 -33.13
C LEU A 195 -48.69 1.92 -34.62
N SER A 196 -49.52 1.33 -35.47
CA SER A 196 -49.23 1.21 -36.90
C SER A 196 -50.46 1.49 -37.77
N GLY A 197 -50.22 1.94 -39.01
CA GLY A 197 -51.28 2.26 -39.96
C GLY A 197 -52.04 3.55 -39.63
N TRP A 198 -51.42 4.47 -38.88
CA TRP A 198 -51.99 5.79 -38.64
C TRP A 198 -51.76 6.65 -39.88
N GLU A 199 -52.81 6.84 -40.67
CA GLU A 199 -52.78 7.54 -41.94
C GLU A 199 -53.32 8.96 -41.83
N PHE A 200 -52.60 9.90 -42.43
CA PHE A 200 -52.96 11.31 -42.55
C PHE A 200 -52.99 11.67 -44.04
N ASP A 201 -54.14 12.10 -44.56
CA ASP A 201 -54.28 12.54 -45.94
C ASP A 201 -53.54 13.87 -46.13
N ASN A 202 -52.54 13.91 -47.02
CA ASN A 202 -51.67 15.08 -47.20
C ASN A 202 -52.40 16.25 -47.89
N LYS A 203 -53.66 16.08 -48.32
CA LYS A 203 -54.56 17.18 -48.69
C LYS A 203 -55.12 17.92 -47.48
N LEU A 204 -55.23 17.25 -46.34
CA LEU A 204 -55.82 17.77 -45.11
C LEU A 204 -54.76 18.03 -44.03
N PHE A 205 -53.66 17.29 -44.04
CA PHE A 205 -52.58 17.38 -43.05
C PHE A 205 -51.24 17.74 -43.69
N SER A 206 -50.45 18.54 -42.98
CA SER A 206 -49.08 18.89 -43.33
C SER A 206 -48.20 18.88 -42.08
N HIS A 207 -46.88 18.89 -42.25
CA HIS A 207 -45.92 18.85 -41.13
C HIS A 207 -46.16 17.70 -40.15
N VAL A 208 -46.52 16.53 -40.67
CA VAL A 208 -46.73 15.32 -39.86
C VAL A 208 -45.36 14.85 -39.32
N VAL A 209 -45.19 14.94 -38.01
CA VAL A 209 -43.97 14.54 -37.30
C VAL A 209 -44.31 13.69 -36.08
N ALA A 210 -43.36 12.86 -35.65
CA ALA A 210 -43.53 11.91 -34.56
C ALA A 210 -42.35 11.96 -33.59
N PRO A 211 -42.15 13.08 -32.86
CA PRO A 211 -40.95 13.30 -32.06
C PRO A 211 -40.85 12.34 -30.86
N GLY A 212 -39.62 11.92 -30.56
CA GLY A 212 -39.28 11.12 -29.38
C GLY A 212 -38.37 11.85 -28.40
N VAL A 213 -38.22 11.29 -27.20
CA VAL A 213 -37.28 11.77 -26.16
C VAL A 213 -36.50 10.56 -25.65
N SER A 214 -35.18 10.55 -25.83
CA SER A 214 -34.33 9.43 -25.45
C SER A 214 -34.59 8.97 -24.00
N GLY A 215 -34.83 7.67 -23.84
CA GLY A 215 -35.13 7.04 -22.54
C GLY A 215 -36.53 7.32 -21.95
N LYS A 216 -37.38 8.12 -22.61
CA LYS A 216 -38.74 8.46 -22.12
C LYS A 216 -39.86 8.18 -23.14
N SER A 217 -39.59 8.41 -24.42
CA SER A 217 -40.56 8.34 -25.50
C SER A 217 -39.90 7.87 -26.79
N ALA A 218 -40.52 6.91 -27.46
CA ALA A 218 -40.05 6.41 -28.74
C ALA A 218 -40.32 7.43 -29.85
N GLU A 219 -39.32 7.67 -30.70
CA GLU A 219 -39.48 8.42 -31.94
C GLU A 219 -40.24 7.55 -32.97
N GLY A 220 -41.21 8.14 -33.66
CA GLY A 220 -42.01 7.44 -34.66
C GLY A 220 -41.41 7.55 -36.04
N VAL A 221 -41.63 6.52 -36.85
CA VAL A 221 -41.23 6.51 -38.26
C VAL A 221 -42.37 7.11 -39.07
N VAL A 222 -42.08 8.17 -39.83
CA VAL A 222 -43.04 8.82 -40.73
C VAL A 222 -42.66 8.53 -42.18
N VAL A 223 -43.59 8.01 -42.97
CA VAL A 223 -43.40 7.72 -44.40
C VAL A 223 -44.57 8.26 -45.21
N ASP A 224 -44.32 9.01 -46.28
CA ASP A 224 -45.35 9.39 -47.26
C ASP A 224 -45.50 8.29 -48.32
N VAL A 225 -46.70 7.73 -48.45
CA VAL A 225 -47.04 6.77 -49.49
C VAL A 225 -48.27 7.28 -50.26
N GLN A 226 -48.07 7.65 -51.52
CA GLN A 226 -49.15 8.07 -52.45
C GLN A 226 -50.00 9.25 -51.92
N GLY A 227 -49.37 10.24 -51.27
CA GLY A 227 -50.06 11.43 -50.77
C GLY A 227 -50.77 11.21 -49.43
N LYS A 228 -50.34 10.20 -48.68
CA LYS A 228 -50.75 9.95 -47.30
C LYS A 228 -49.51 9.74 -46.44
N SER A 229 -49.36 10.55 -45.40
CA SER A 229 -48.36 10.30 -44.37
C SER A 229 -48.82 9.19 -43.44
N THR A 230 -48.02 8.14 -43.34
CA THR A 230 -48.19 7.01 -42.42
C THR A 230 -47.21 7.15 -41.28
N VAL A 231 -47.68 6.89 -40.06
CA VAL A 231 -46.82 6.91 -38.87
C VAL A 231 -46.86 5.57 -38.16
N SER A 232 -45.70 5.10 -37.70
CA SER A 232 -45.58 3.87 -36.92
C SER A 232 -44.62 3.99 -35.73
N TRP A 233 -44.96 3.30 -34.63
CA TRP A 233 -44.10 3.10 -33.46
C TRP A 233 -44.09 1.64 -33.05
N SER A 234 -42.96 1.21 -32.50
CA SER A 234 -42.81 -0.03 -31.74
C SER A 234 -42.26 0.33 -30.37
N VAL A 235 -43.07 0.16 -29.31
CA VAL A 235 -42.75 0.58 -27.95
C VAL A 235 -42.60 -0.67 -27.07
N PRO A 236 -41.38 -1.10 -26.75
CA PRO A 236 -41.15 -2.24 -25.85
C PRO A 236 -41.39 -1.82 -24.39
N LEU A 237 -42.28 -2.52 -23.68
CA LEU A 237 -42.55 -2.35 -22.25
C LEU A 237 -42.01 -3.57 -21.47
N ILE A 238 -40.68 -3.71 -21.45
CA ILE A 238 -39.96 -4.89 -20.92
C ILE A 238 -38.97 -4.48 -19.82
N PRO A 239 -39.42 -4.20 -18.59
CA PRO A 239 -38.53 -3.90 -17.47
C PRO A 239 -37.59 -5.06 -17.11
N PRO A 240 -36.34 -4.79 -16.68
CA PRO A 240 -35.70 -3.47 -16.58
C PRO A 240 -35.06 -2.98 -17.90
N ALA A 241 -35.06 -3.77 -18.96
CA ALA A 241 -34.40 -3.41 -20.23
C ALA A 241 -35.05 -2.17 -20.89
N TYR A 242 -36.37 -2.03 -20.76
CA TYR A 242 -37.14 -0.87 -21.18
C TYR A 242 -38.12 -0.45 -20.08
N PRO A 243 -38.46 0.85 -19.95
CA PRO A 243 -39.37 1.33 -18.91
C PRO A 243 -40.76 0.67 -18.98
N ALA A 244 -41.36 0.44 -17.82
CA ALA A 244 -42.73 -0.06 -17.70
C ALA A 244 -43.77 0.93 -18.24
N ALA A 245 -43.46 2.24 -18.18
CA ALA A 245 -44.31 3.32 -18.67
C ALA A 245 -43.54 4.18 -19.69
N GLN A 246 -44.16 4.44 -20.84
CA GLN A 246 -43.63 5.24 -21.94
C GLN A 246 -44.78 6.00 -22.64
N TYR A 247 -44.44 6.92 -23.53
CA TYR A 247 -45.43 7.60 -24.36
C TYR A 247 -44.93 7.84 -25.78
N THR A 248 -45.86 8.06 -26.70
CA THR A 248 -45.60 8.49 -28.08
C THR A 248 -46.26 9.83 -28.33
N THR A 249 -45.67 10.64 -29.21
CA THR A 249 -46.20 11.93 -29.60
C THR A 249 -46.28 12.03 -31.11
N LEU A 250 -47.43 12.46 -31.61
CA LEU A 250 -47.64 12.87 -33.00
C LEU A 250 -48.00 14.35 -33.02
N GLU A 251 -47.41 15.11 -33.94
CA GLU A 251 -47.77 16.50 -34.22
C GLU A 251 -48.02 16.68 -35.72
N ALA A 252 -49.03 17.46 -36.09
CA ALA A 252 -49.33 17.80 -37.49
C ALA A 252 -50.16 19.09 -37.57
N ASP A 253 -50.11 19.78 -38.71
CA ASP A 253 -51.02 20.88 -39.01
C ASP A 253 -52.19 20.35 -39.84
N GLY A 254 -53.40 20.45 -39.32
CA GLY A 254 -54.62 19.93 -39.95
C GLY A 254 -55.55 21.02 -40.45
N LYS A 255 -56.21 20.78 -41.59
CA LYS A 255 -57.32 21.56 -42.15
C LYS A 255 -58.54 20.67 -42.30
N ASN A 256 -59.69 21.11 -41.79
CA ASN A 256 -60.92 20.32 -41.75
C ASN A 256 -60.65 18.89 -41.22
N ILE A 257 -60.04 18.83 -40.04
CA ILE A 257 -59.50 17.62 -39.40
C ILE A 257 -60.53 16.48 -39.44
N SER A 258 -60.14 15.38 -40.07
CA SER A 258 -60.87 14.12 -40.05
C SER A 258 -59.85 13.02 -39.84
N LEU A 259 -59.97 12.29 -38.73
CA LEU A 259 -59.03 11.23 -38.37
C LEU A 259 -59.72 9.87 -38.43
N PRO A 260 -59.08 8.85 -39.03
CA PRO A 260 -59.58 7.50 -38.96
C PRO A 260 -59.49 6.99 -37.50
N SER A 261 -60.17 5.88 -37.25
CA SER A 261 -59.96 5.14 -36.01
C SER A 261 -58.56 4.54 -36.00
N PHE A 262 -57.80 4.82 -34.96
CA PHE A 262 -56.44 4.35 -34.77
C PHE A 262 -56.43 3.06 -33.98
N LYS A 263 -55.52 2.16 -34.37
CA LYS A 263 -55.34 0.87 -33.71
C LYS A 263 -53.99 0.82 -33.02
N ILE A 264 -53.98 0.31 -31.80
CA ILE A 264 -52.82 0.18 -30.93
C ILE A 264 -52.78 -1.28 -30.50
N ALA A 265 -51.87 -2.05 -31.06
CA ALA A 265 -51.74 -3.47 -30.76
C ALA A 265 -50.75 -3.68 -29.61
N VAL A 266 -51.11 -4.50 -28.63
CA VAL A 266 -50.26 -4.92 -27.52
C VAL A 266 -50.09 -6.42 -27.62
N VAL A 267 -48.85 -6.87 -27.77
CA VAL A 267 -48.52 -8.28 -27.98
C VAL A 267 -47.52 -8.73 -26.93
N PRO A 268 -47.77 -9.81 -26.19
CA PRO A 268 -46.77 -10.40 -25.31
C PRO A 268 -45.62 -10.94 -26.15
N VAL A 269 -44.39 -10.70 -25.71
CA VAL A 269 -43.19 -11.15 -26.45
C VAL A 269 -42.30 -11.99 -25.58
N MET A 270 -41.76 -13.07 -26.12
CA MET A 270 -40.72 -13.83 -25.44
C MET A 270 -39.40 -13.08 -25.60
N PRO A 271 -38.76 -12.61 -24.52
CA PRO A 271 -37.44 -12.01 -24.64
C PRO A 271 -36.45 -13.07 -25.13
N THR A 272 -35.80 -12.79 -26.25
CA THR A 272 -34.67 -13.57 -26.76
C THR A 272 -33.39 -12.87 -26.33
N THR A 273 -32.39 -13.62 -25.87
CA THR A 273 -31.14 -13.03 -25.41
C THR A 273 -29.95 -13.72 -26.05
N SER A 274 -29.29 -12.99 -26.96
CA SER A 274 -27.90 -13.24 -27.38
C SER A 274 -26.87 -12.91 -26.28
N ALA A 275 -27.34 -12.42 -25.12
CA ALA A 275 -26.49 -12.05 -24.00
C ALA A 275 -25.90 -13.26 -23.25
N GLU A 276 -26.47 -14.46 -23.41
CA GLU A 276 -25.99 -15.66 -22.72
C GLU A 276 -24.55 -16.05 -23.12
N ASP A 277 -24.12 -15.75 -24.35
CA ASP A 277 -22.81 -16.18 -24.89
C ASP A 277 -21.60 -15.40 -24.34
N THR A 278 -21.78 -14.17 -23.83
CA THR A 278 -20.66 -13.33 -23.35
C THR A 278 -20.54 -13.26 -21.83
N LEU A 279 -21.55 -13.75 -21.08
CA LEU A 279 -21.49 -13.76 -19.62
C LEU A 279 -20.37 -14.67 -19.10
N GLY A 280 -20.12 -15.83 -19.74
CA GLY A 280 -19.13 -16.79 -19.26
C GLY A 280 -17.69 -16.27 -19.31
N THR A 281 -17.32 -15.56 -20.38
CA THR A 281 -15.96 -14.99 -20.54
C THR A 281 -15.76 -13.82 -19.59
N VAL A 282 -16.73 -12.91 -19.47
CA VAL A 282 -16.68 -11.77 -18.53
C VAL A 282 -16.64 -12.26 -17.08
N GLN A 283 -17.42 -13.29 -16.73
CA GLN A 283 -17.38 -13.90 -15.40
C GLN A 283 -15.99 -14.48 -15.09
N THR A 284 -15.37 -15.17 -16.06
CA THR A 284 -14.02 -15.72 -15.89
C THR A 284 -13.00 -14.61 -15.65
N SER A 285 -13.02 -13.56 -16.48
CA SER A 285 -12.10 -12.42 -16.34
C SER A 285 -12.29 -11.67 -15.01
N LEU A 286 -13.53 -11.43 -14.59
CA LEU A 286 -13.83 -10.79 -13.30
C LEU A 286 -13.44 -11.68 -12.12
N SER A 287 -13.57 -13.00 -12.24
CA SER A 287 -13.14 -13.95 -11.20
C SER A 287 -11.61 -13.99 -11.07
N GLN A 288 -10.88 -13.95 -12.20
CA GLN A 288 -9.42 -13.81 -12.20
C GLN A 288 -8.99 -12.50 -11.54
N LEU A 289 -9.67 -11.38 -11.87
CA LEU A 289 -9.39 -10.09 -11.26
C LEU A 289 -9.69 -10.08 -9.75
N TYR A 290 -10.81 -10.67 -9.32
CA TYR A 290 -11.15 -10.86 -7.91
C TYR A 290 -10.06 -11.65 -7.17
N SER A 291 -9.55 -12.72 -7.79
CA SER A 291 -8.50 -13.57 -7.22
C SER A 291 -7.17 -12.82 -7.13
N ALA A 292 -6.81 -12.03 -8.15
CA ALA A 292 -5.61 -11.19 -8.15
C ALA A 292 -5.63 -10.14 -7.03
N PHE A 293 -6.76 -9.45 -6.81
CA PHE A 293 -6.90 -8.54 -5.67
C PHE A 293 -6.85 -9.28 -4.33
N GLY A 294 -7.33 -10.52 -4.27
CA GLY A 294 -7.15 -11.40 -3.11
C GLY A 294 -5.68 -11.70 -2.81
N GLN A 295 -4.86 -11.98 -3.84
CA GLN A 295 -3.42 -12.20 -3.66
C GLN A 295 -2.70 -10.94 -3.18
N ILE A 296 -3.09 -9.76 -3.68
CA ILE A 296 -2.53 -8.48 -3.21
C ILE A 296 -2.91 -8.25 -1.74
N GLU A 297 -4.18 -8.46 -1.38
CA GLU A 297 -4.66 -8.35 0.00
C GLU A 297 -3.89 -9.31 0.94
N GLU A 298 -3.68 -10.56 0.52
CA GLU A 298 -2.93 -11.55 1.28
C GLU A 298 -1.45 -11.23 1.41
N GLY A 299 -0.81 -10.79 0.31
CA GLY A 299 0.61 -10.45 0.27
C GLY A 299 0.95 -9.17 1.02
N VAL A 300 0.06 -8.16 0.99
CA VAL A 300 0.15 -6.98 1.87
C VAL A 300 -0.07 -7.39 3.33
N GLY A 301 -1.12 -8.18 3.57
CA GLY A 301 -1.44 -8.79 4.86
C GLY A 301 -1.70 -7.77 5.97
N ALA A 302 -1.21 -8.08 7.17
CA ALA A 302 -1.39 -7.28 8.37
C ALA A 302 -0.08 -7.25 9.17
N PRO A 303 0.15 -6.23 10.02
CA PRO A 303 1.38 -6.11 10.81
C PRO A 303 1.68 -7.32 11.69
N ASN A 304 0.66 -8.08 12.08
CA ASN A 304 0.75 -9.28 12.93
C ASN A 304 0.62 -10.60 12.15
N LYS A 305 0.65 -10.56 10.81
CA LYS A 305 0.53 -11.75 9.95
C LYS A 305 1.88 -12.08 9.34
N ASP A 306 2.48 -13.17 9.80
CA ASP A 306 3.76 -13.68 9.29
C ASP A 306 3.76 -13.81 7.76
N ALA A 307 4.95 -13.60 7.18
CA ALA A 307 5.20 -13.65 5.74
C ALA A 307 4.38 -12.64 4.90
N SER A 308 3.89 -11.56 5.50
CA SER A 308 3.29 -10.43 4.78
C SER A 308 4.22 -9.23 4.68
N LEU A 309 3.97 -8.35 3.71
CA LEU A 309 4.73 -7.12 3.53
C LEU A 309 4.64 -6.21 4.76
N LEU A 310 3.44 -6.03 5.33
CA LEU A 310 3.25 -5.19 6.51
C LEU A 310 3.96 -5.74 7.75
N PHE A 311 3.96 -7.07 7.93
CA PHE A 311 4.76 -7.70 8.97
C PHE A 311 6.25 -7.43 8.75
N GLY A 312 6.79 -7.70 7.56
CA GLY A 312 8.21 -7.48 7.26
C GLY A 312 8.67 -6.02 7.47
N LEU A 313 7.86 -5.04 7.06
CA LEU A 313 8.15 -3.63 7.27
C LEU A 313 8.07 -3.23 8.75
N THR A 314 7.12 -3.79 9.51
CA THR A 314 6.99 -3.53 10.95
C THR A 314 8.17 -4.12 11.72
N SER A 315 8.53 -5.37 11.45
CA SER A 315 9.70 -6.02 12.07
C SER A 315 11.01 -5.29 11.73
N LEU A 316 11.15 -4.81 10.49
CA LEU A 316 12.30 -3.97 10.11
C LEU A 316 12.32 -2.65 10.90
N LYS A 317 11.15 -2.04 11.12
CA LYS A 317 11.04 -0.80 11.91
C LYS A 317 11.46 -1.03 13.35
N GLU A 318 10.98 -2.10 13.95
CA GLU A 318 11.32 -2.49 15.32
C GLU A 318 12.83 -2.78 15.43
N GLY A 319 13.39 -3.59 14.54
CA GLY A 319 14.82 -3.88 14.53
C GLY A 319 15.70 -2.64 14.30
N LEU A 320 15.27 -1.69 13.47
CA LEU A 320 15.96 -0.41 13.31
C LEU A 320 15.85 0.47 14.56
N SER A 321 14.71 0.45 15.25
CA SER A 321 14.53 1.16 16.52
C SER A 321 15.43 0.58 17.62
N GLU A 322 15.58 -0.75 17.68
CA GLU A 322 16.50 -1.42 18.60
C GLU A 322 17.96 -1.09 18.27
N LEU A 323 18.35 -1.14 16.98
CA LEU A 323 19.68 -0.72 16.53
C LEU A 323 19.95 0.73 16.92
N ASN A 324 18.97 1.62 16.72
CA ASN A 324 19.09 3.02 17.09
C ASN A 324 19.30 3.20 18.60
N GLY A 325 18.52 2.49 19.42
CA GLY A 325 18.71 2.45 20.88
C GLY A 325 20.11 1.96 21.27
N GLY A 326 20.63 0.95 20.56
CA GLY A 326 22.01 0.47 20.72
C GLY A 326 23.07 1.51 20.37
N ILE A 327 22.88 2.26 19.28
CA ILE A 327 23.77 3.36 18.85
C ILE A 327 23.76 4.49 19.89
N VAL A 328 22.60 4.88 20.41
CA VAL A 328 22.48 5.89 21.46
C VAL A 328 23.22 5.45 22.73
N SER A 329 23.01 4.20 23.18
CA SER A 329 23.70 3.63 24.34
C SER A 329 25.21 3.60 24.17
N LEU A 330 25.69 3.20 22.98
CA LEU A 330 27.12 3.24 22.64
C LEU A 330 27.65 4.67 22.63
N GLY A 331 26.90 5.62 22.05
CA GLY A 331 27.24 7.04 22.05
C GLY A 331 27.44 7.58 23.46
N GLU A 332 26.55 7.24 24.41
CA GLU A 332 26.69 7.65 25.81
C GLU A 332 27.93 7.04 26.50
N LYS A 333 28.22 5.75 26.25
CA LYS A 333 29.46 5.12 26.75
C LYS A 333 30.71 5.76 26.16
N VAL A 334 30.68 6.12 24.88
CA VAL A 334 31.78 6.82 24.22
C VAL A 334 31.94 8.23 24.79
N LYS A 335 30.86 8.96 25.11
CA LYS A 335 30.95 10.26 25.83
C LYS A 335 31.57 10.10 27.20
N GLN A 336 31.23 9.05 27.95
CA GLN A 336 31.89 8.75 29.23
C GLN A 336 33.38 8.48 29.06
N LEU A 337 33.77 7.74 28.02
CA LEU A 337 35.16 7.50 27.67
C LEU A 337 35.88 8.81 27.32
N VAL A 338 35.28 9.69 26.53
CA VAL A 338 35.84 11.02 26.22
C VAL A 338 36.15 11.78 27.51
N ARG A 339 35.17 11.90 28.42
CA ARG A 339 35.34 12.60 29.71
C ARG A 339 36.42 11.96 30.59
N GLY A 340 36.54 10.62 30.58
CA GLY A 340 37.55 9.90 31.34
C GLY A 340 38.97 10.06 30.77
N VAL A 341 39.10 10.07 29.44
CA VAL A 341 40.39 10.29 28.75
C VAL A 341 40.85 11.73 28.93
N SER A 342 39.98 12.69 28.66
CA SER A 342 40.26 14.12 28.79
C SER A 342 39.01 14.89 29.19
N ASN A 343 39.08 15.59 30.31
CA ASN A 343 37.97 16.44 30.75
C ASN A 343 38.19 17.87 30.27
N SER A 344 37.53 18.26 29.18
CA SER A 344 37.65 19.61 28.62
C SER A 344 37.12 20.73 29.54
N SER A 345 36.29 20.38 30.52
CA SER A 345 35.79 21.35 31.51
C SER A 345 36.77 21.57 32.67
N PHE A 346 37.78 20.72 32.80
CA PHE A 346 38.79 20.80 33.86
C PHE A 346 39.84 21.87 33.56
N ASP A 347 40.05 22.77 34.52
CA ASP A 347 41.10 23.78 34.46
C ASP A 347 42.32 23.40 35.32
N MET A 348 43.39 22.99 34.64
CA MET A 348 44.65 22.60 35.26
C MET A 348 45.31 23.72 36.07
N THR A 349 45.05 24.99 35.75
CA THR A 349 45.69 26.14 36.44
C THR A 349 45.14 26.37 37.84
N THR A 350 43.93 25.87 38.11
CA THR A 350 43.24 26.03 39.40
C THR A 350 43.12 24.72 40.17
N PHE A 351 43.93 23.72 39.81
CA PHE A 351 43.89 22.40 40.43
C PHE A 351 44.30 22.44 41.91
N ASP A 352 43.41 21.94 42.77
CA ASP A 352 43.67 21.72 44.18
C ASP A 352 44.01 20.24 44.41
N ALA A 353 45.29 19.95 44.61
CA ALA A 353 45.78 18.59 44.84
C ALA A 353 45.20 17.93 46.09
N THR A 354 44.73 18.69 47.08
CA THR A 354 44.11 18.14 48.30
C THR A 354 42.67 17.69 48.07
N LYS A 355 41.96 18.35 47.15
CA LYS A 355 40.56 18.04 46.82
C LYS A 355 40.41 17.20 45.56
N GLY A 356 41.47 17.09 44.75
CA GLY A 356 41.47 16.35 43.49
C GLY A 356 40.57 16.97 42.41
N VAL A 357 40.28 18.26 42.51
CA VAL A 357 39.40 19.00 41.59
C VAL A 357 39.97 20.39 41.26
N ASP A 358 39.49 21.00 40.18
CA ASP A 358 39.72 22.41 39.87
C ASP A 358 38.82 23.36 40.71
N ALA A 359 38.95 24.67 40.52
CA ALA A 359 38.13 25.66 41.23
C ALA A 359 36.62 25.55 40.92
N LYS A 360 36.24 24.88 39.84
CA LYS A 360 34.85 24.64 39.44
C LYS A 360 34.34 23.26 39.92
N GLY A 361 35.16 22.50 40.65
CA GLY A 361 34.81 21.17 41.15
C GLY A 361 34.96 20.04 40.13
N ASN A 362 35.56 20.30 38.96
CA ASN A 362 35.77 19.28 37.93
C ASN A 362 36.97 18.41 38.28
N LYS A 363 36.89 17.12 37.98
CA LYS A 363 38.00 16.16 38.13
C LYS A 363 38.84 16.09 36.84
N PRO A 364 40.16 15.89 36.92
CA PRO A 364 40.99 15.69 35.74
C PRO A 364 40.65 14.36 35.05
N GLY A 365 40.76 14.32 33.73
CA GLY A 365 40.87 13.07 32.99
C GLY A 365 42.27 12.47 33.11
N VAL A 366 42.45 11.25 32.58
CA VAL A 366 43.75 10.56 32.61
C VAL A 366 44.84 11.39 31.91
N ARG A 367 44.50 12.05 30.80
CA ARG A 367 45.43 12.90 30.06
C ARG A 367 45.90 14.10 30.89
N GLU A 368 44.97 14.80 31.57
CA GLU A 368 45.31 15.93 32.44
C GLU A 368 46.16 15.47 33.63
N ALA A 369 45.87 14.31 34.21
CA ALA A 369 46.68 13.74 35.29
C ALA A 369 48.12 13.42 34.84
N VAL A 370 48.31 12.85 33.64
CA VAL A 370 49.64 12.61 33.06
C VAL A 370 50.39 13.92 32.83
N LYS A 371 49.72 14.96 32.30
CA LYS A 371 50.32 16.29 32.12
C LYS A 371 50.78 16.91 33.44
N MET A 372 49.94 16.85 34.47
CA MET A 372 50.28 17.37 35.80
C MET A 372 51.46 16.61 36.43
N GLY A 373 51.45 15.28 36.35
CA GLY A 373 52.56 14.46 36.86
C GLY A 373 53.88 14.74 36.13
N LYS A 374 53.83 14.91 34.80
CA LYS A 374 54.99 15.28 34.00
C LYS A 374 55.51 16.67 34.38
N ALA A 375 54.61 17.64 34.55
CA ALA A 375 54.96 19.00 34.95
C ALA A 375 55.64 19.03 36.33
N ALA A 376 55.13 18.26 37.30
CA ALA A 376 55.76 18.13 38.63
C ALA A 376 57.15 17.48 38.53
N LEU A 377 57.29 16.43 37.72
CA LEU A 377 58.57 15.75 37.48
C LEU A 377 59.60 16.70 36.85
N ASP A 378 59.20 17.48 35.84
CA ASP A 378 60.07 18.39 35.11
C ASP A 378 60.43 19.66 35.89
N ALA A 379 59.48 20.23 36.62
CA ALA A 379 59.66 21.53 37.28
C ALA A 379 60.23 21.41 38.69
N GLN A 380 60.01 20.28 39.38
CA GLN A 380 60.41 20.13 40.79
C GLN A 380 61.47 19.03 40.96
N VAL A 381 61.18 17.82 40.52
CA VAL A 381 62.01 16.65 40.84
C VAL A 381 63.33 16.65 40.07
N LEU A 382 63.29 16.85 38.75
CA LEU A 382 64.50 16.87 37.92
C LEU A 382 65.47 18.00 38.31
N PRO A 383 65.02 19.26 38.52
CA PRO A 383 65.88 20.33 39.00
C PRO A 383 66.42 20.08 40.41
N ALA A 384 65.63 19.51 41.32
CA ALA A 384 66.10 19.15 42.65
C ALA A 384 67.22 18.09 42.60
N MET A 385 67.08 17.06 41.75
CA MET A 385 68.12 16.05 41.53
C MET A 385 69.38 16.66 40.90
N GLU A 386 69.24 17.62 39.98
CA GLU A 386 70.38 18.34 39.43
C GLU A 386 71.08 19.21 40.49
N GLY A 387 70.31 19.89 41.36
CA GLY A 387 70.84 20.61 42.50
C GLY A 387 71.63 19.70 43.46
N GLN A 388 71.07 18.54 43.81
CA GLN A 388 71.77 17.53 44.63
C GLN A 388 73.05 17.04 43.95
N LYS A 389 72.99 16.77 42.64
CA LYS A 389 74.16 16.38 41.85
C LYS A 389 75.23 17.48 41.84
N GLN A 390 74.86 18.75 41.73
CA GLN A 390 75.80 19.88 41.79
C GLN A 390 76.45 19.99 43.18
N VAL A 391 75.67 19.87 44.26
CA VAL A 391 76.18 19.83 45.63
C VAL A 391 77.18 18.68 45.80
N LEU A 392 76.81 17.47 45.37
CA LEU A 392 77.70 16.31 45.43
C LEU A 392 78.94 16.46 44.56
N THR A 393 78.83 17.13 43.41
CA THR A 393 79.97 17.43 42.53
C THR A 393 80.92 18.43 43.18
N GLY A 394 80.39 19.48 43.82
CA GLY A 394 81.19 20.44 44.58
C GLY A 394 81.89 19.77 45.77
N MET A 395 81.19 18.90 46.49
CA MET A 395 81.76 18.09 47.58
C MET A 395 82.83 17.11 47.09
N GLU A 396 82.61 16.44 45.95
CA GLU A 396 83.60 15.57 45.32
C GLU A 396 84.85 16.35 44.92
N ALA A 397 84.69 17.54 44.33
CA ALA A 397 85.81 18.41 43.96
C ALA A 397 86.59 18.91 45.19
N ALA A 398 85.90 19.31 46.26
CA ALA A 398 86.50 19.70 47.52
C ALA A 398 87.24 18.53 48.20
N MET A 399 86.72 17.29 48.07
CA MET A 399 87.41 16.11 48.59
C MET A 399 88.60 15.66 47.74
N GLY A 400 88.52 15.73 46.40
CA GLY A 400 89.63 15.34 45.51
C GLY A 400 89.69 13.85 45.16
N LYS A 401 90.52 13.51 44.16
CA LYS A 401 90.64 12.15 43.61
C LYS A 401 91.91 11.43 44.10
N PRO A 402 91.85 10.12 44.38
CA PRO A 402 93.02 9.31 44.61
C PRO A 402 93.99 9.26 43.43
N GLY A 403 95.30 9.38 43.70
CA GLY A 403 96.36 9.11 42.73
C GLY A 403 96.69 10.22 41.72
N THR A 404 96.24 11.46 41.93
CA THR A 404 96.74 12.62 41.15
C THR A 404 98.13 13.07 41.64
N ASP A 405 98.95 13.61 40.73
CA ASP A 405 100.26 14.18 41.09
C ASP A 405 100.12 15.24 42.20
N LEU A 406 100.98 15.14 43.21
CA LEU A 406 100.93 15.98 44.41
C LEU A 406 101.33 17.42 44.09
N VAL A 407 100.47 18.36 44.45
CA VAL A 407 100.75 19.80 44.35
C VAL A 407 100.72 20.42 45.75
N GLN A 408 101.53 21.46 45.97
CA GLN A 408 101.59 22.18 47.25
C GLN A 408 100.19 22.68 47.68
N PRO A 409 99.78 22.49 48.96
CA PRO A 409 98.48 22.90 49.46
C PRO A 409 98.23 24.41 49.31
N ALA A 410 97.05 24.75 48.81
CA ALA A 410 96.55 26.11 48.62
C ALA A 410 95.03 26.14 48.77
N ALA A 411 94.40 27.32 48.80
CA ALA A 411 92.94 27.42 48.93
C ALA A 411 92.15 26.69 47.81
N ALA A 412 92.79 26.38 46.68
CA ALA A 412 92.22 25.68 45.54
C ALA A 412 92.52 24.16 45.52
N THR A 413 93.33 23.64 46.44
CA THR A 413 93.64 22.21 46.49
C THR A 413 92.58 21.44 47.28
N SER A 414 92.44 20.15 46.96
CA SER A 414 91.43 19.29 47.57
C SER A 414 91.92 18.71 48.91
N LEU A 415 90.99 18.30 49.76
CA LEU A 415 91.32 17.63 51.03
C LEU A 415 92.21 16.39 50.81
N TYR A 416 91.94 15.61 49.76
CA TYR A 416 92.77 14.46 49.41
C TYR A 416 94.19 14.89 49.01
N ASN A 417 94.34 15.92 48.17
CA ASN A 417 95.66 16.46 47.82
C ASN A 417 96.40 16.93 49.07
N ASP A 418 95.73 17.67 49.95
CA ASP A 418 96.36 18.26 51.13
C ASP A 418 96.78 17.20 52.14
N VAL A 419 95.92 16.20 52.39
CA VAL A 419 96.23 15.05 53.24
C VAL A 419 97.36 14.21 52.64
N THR A 420 97.37 14.00 51.32
CA THR A 420 98.40 13.18 50.65
C THR A 420 99.73 13.93 50.53
N PHE A 421 99.72 15.25 50.36
CA PHE A 421 100.90 16.11 50.44
C PHE A 421 101.49 16.10 51.86
N LEU A 422 100.64 16.22 52.89
CA LEU A 422 101.04 16.02 54.28
C LEU A 422 101.64 14.63 54.51
N ASN A 423 101.10 13.58 53.89
CA ASN A 423 101.68 12.23 53.96
C ASN A 423 103.04 12.13 53.23
N GLY A 424 103.21 12.83 52.10
CA GLY A 424 104.48 12.92 51.37
C GLY A 424 105.60 13.58 52.18
N LEU A 425 105.26 14.63 52.93
CA LEU A 425 106.18 15.27 53.90
C LEU A 425 106.63 14.30 55.01
N VAL A 426 105.82 13.27 55.32
CA VAL A 426 106.14 12.25 56.33
C VAL A 426 107.05 11.13 55.78
N GLY A 427 106.82 10.62 54.56
CA GLY A 427 107.73 9.70 53.81
C GLY A 427 107.69 8.19 54.15
N LYS A 428 108.31 7.33 53.31
CA LYS A 428 108.39 5.84 53.45
C LYS A 428 109.85 5.32 53.44
N ALA A 429 110.07 4.08 53.90
CA ALA A 429 111.38 3.43 53.98
C ALA A 429 112.01 3.06 52.63
N GLY A 430 113.24 3.55 52.38
CA GLY A 430 114.09 3.19 51.23
C GLY A 430 115.58 3.32 51.60
N THR A 431 116.41 2.43 51.05
CA THR A 431 117.80 2.16 51.48
C THR A 431 118.80 3.23 51.03
N ASP A 432 119.05 4.24 51.87
CA ASP A 432 120.36 4.74 52.35
C ASP A 432 120.25 6.19 52.90
N PRO A 433 120.87 6.58 54.04
CA PRO A 433 120.55 7.82 54.77
C PRO A 433 121.15 9.10 54.14
N VAL A 434 120.37 10.21 54.06
CA VAL A 434 120.80 11.53 53.52
C VAL A 434 120.61 12.66 54.54
N GLN A 435 121.53 13.65 54.61
CA GLN A 435 121.49 14.81 55.54
C GLN A 435 120.14 15.57 55.54
N PRO A 436 119.55 15.92 56.71
CA PRO A 436 118.27 16.59 56.85
C PRO A 436 118.28 17.94 56.16
N SER A 437 117.24 18.18 55.39
CA SER A 437 116.99 19.40 54.67
C SER A 437 115.47 19.63 54.59
N PRO A 438 115.01 20.80 54.14
CA PRO A 438 113.57 21.05 53.98
C PRO A 438 112.87 20.11 52.98
N SER A 439 113.63 19.40 52.13
CA SER A 439 113.10 18.48 51.11
C SER A 439 113.22 17.01 51.50
N THR A 440 113.83 16.70 52.64
CA THR A 440 113.87 15.34 53.19
C THR A 440 112.61 15.10 54.02
N SER A 441 112.07 13.90 53.91
CA SER A 441 110.87 13.54 54.66
C SER A 441 111.19 13.38 56.14
N LEU A 442 110.17 13.49 56.98
CA LEU A 442 110.28 13.21 58.41
C LEU A 442 110.88 11.82 58.67
N TYR A 443 110.62 10.85 57.78
CA TYR A 443 111.28 9.55 57.76
C TYR A 443 112.79 9.62 57.48
N ASN A 444 113.23 10.35 56.45
CA ASN A 444 114.64 10.45 56.06
C ASN A 444 115.46 11.26 57.08
N ASP A 445 114.86 12.31 57.64
CA ASP A 445 115.41 13.07 58.76
C ASP A 445 115.62 12.18 59.99
N THR A 446 114.68 11.25 60.23
CA THR A 446 114.80 10.21 61.27
C THR A 446 115.90 9.19 60.95
N ALA A 447 116.03 8.76 59.69
CA ALA A 447 117.06 7.83 59.24
C ALA A 447 118.47 8.43 59.34
N PHE A 448 118.60 9.72 59.00
CA PHE A 448 119.86 10.43 59.10
C PHE A 448 120.28 10.71 60.53
N LEU A 449 119.33 11.08 61.38
CA LEU A 449 119.61 11.17 62.80
C LEU A 449 120.06 9.82 63.35
N LYS A 450 119.40 8.70 63.00
CA LYS A 450 119.88 7.37 63.37
C LYS A 450 121.35 7.14 62.99
N GLY A 451 121.75 7.56 61.78
CA GLY A 451 123.14 7.49 61.34
C GLY A 451 124.08 8.42 62.12
N THR A 452 123.61 9.60 62.51
CA THR A 452 124.36 10.59 63.31
C THR A 452 124.51 10.14 64.76
N ILE A 453 123.49 9.48 65.33
CA ILE A 453 123.48 8.83 66.65
C ILE A 453 124.46 7.67 66.71
N ALA A 454 124.45 6.81 65.70
CA ALA A 454 125.35 5.66 65.64
C ALA A 454 126.82 6.10 65.70
N LYS A 455 127.15 7.24 65.09
CA LYS A 455 128.49 7.87 65.15
C LYS A 455 128.82 8.52 66.50
N LEU A 456 127.82 8.75 67.35
CA LEU A 456 127.89 9.53 68.59
C LEU A 456 128.16 8.65 69.83
N LEU A 457 127.83 7.36 69.78
CA LEU A 457 127.96 6.42 70.91
C LEU A 457 129.36 5.77 71.04
N GLU A 458 130.32 6.10 70.17
CA GLU A 458 131.71 5.62 70.22
C GLU A 458 132.75 6.64 70.79
N GLY A 459 132.34 7.76 71.39
CA GLY A 459 133.24 8.54 72.28
C GLY A 459 134.19 9.57 71.63
N SER A 460 133.61 10.61 71.00
CA SER A 460 134.21 11.91 70.64
C SER A 460 133.18 13.04 70.94
N PRO A 461 133.54 14.33 71.15
CA PRO A 461 132.74 15.27 71.94
C PRO A 461 131.63 15.96 71.10
N TYR A 462 130.38 15.52 71.23
CA TYR A 462 129.23 16.11 70.52
C TYR A 462 127.93 16.14 71.37
N ALA A 463 127.94 16.85 72.49
CA ALA A 463 126.75 17.04 73.32
C ALA A 463 125.65 17.93 72.69
N SER A 464 125.87 18.50 71.51
CA SER A 464 125.04 19.54 70.89
C SER A 464 124.22 19.09 69.66
N SER A 465 124.40 17.86 69.21
CA SER A 465 123.90 17.34 67.91
C SER A 465 123.15 16.00 68.01
N VAL A 466 123.03 15.49 69.23
CA VAL A 466 122.08 14.45 69.63
C VAL A 466 120.66 14.95 69.42
N ASN A 467 119.80 14.07 68.95
CA ASN A 467 118.55 13.60 69.56
C ASN A 467 117.70 14.55 70.40
N ASP A 468 118.22 15.59 71.03
CA ASP A 468 117.48 16.85 71.07
C ASP A 468 116.89 17.17 69.68
N ILE A 469 117.65 16.90 68.61
CA ILE A 469 117.17 16.90 67.23
C ILE A 469 115.88 16.11 67.02
N ILE A 470 115.51 15.04 67.74
CA ILE A 470 114.38 14.19 67.28
C ILE A 470 113.66 13.43 68.40
N ASP A 471 114.27 13.11 69.53
CA ASP A 471 113.55 12.70 70.74
C ASP A 471 112.66 13.85 71.25
N LYS A 472 113.15 15.10 71.14
CA LYS A 472 112.35 16.32 71.36
C LYS A 472 111.66 16.85 70.10
N ALA A 473 112.22 16.68 68.89
CA ALA A 473 111.62 17.23 67.67
C ALA A 473 110.61 16.31 66.96
N MET A 474 110.70 14.99 67.05
CA MET A 474 110.06 14.16 66.04
C MET A 474 109.32 12.95 66.64
N VAL A 475 109.89 12.17 67.54
CA VAL A 475 109.37 10.84 67.90
C VAL A 475 107.92 10.84 68.45
N PRO A 476 107.54 11.55 69.52
CA PRO A 476 106.19 11.40 70.09
C PRO A 476 105.08 11.97 69.17
N LYS A 477 105.38 13.07 68.46
CA LYS A 477 104.45 13.82 67.60
C LYS A 477 104.10 13.06 66.33
N ILE A 478 105.09 12.34 65.81
CA ILE A 478 104.99 11.47 64.65
C ILE A 478 104.25 10.18 65.01
N THR A 479 104.55 9.58 66.16
CA THR A 479 104.07 8.22 66.46
C THR A 479 102.56 8.15 66.75
N ALA A 480 101.98 9.06 67.54
CA ALA A 480 100.55 8.99 67.84
C ALA A 480 99.69 9.55 66.68
N SER A 481 100.10 10.69 66.13
CA SER A 481 99.39 11.35 65.04
C SER A 481 99.47 10.52 63.75
N GLY A 482 100.65 10.00 63.39
CA GLY A 482 100.85 9.18 62.20
C GLY A 482 100.09 7.85 62.22
N LYS A 483 99.94 7.20 63.38
CA LYS A 483 99.21 5.93 63.48
C LYS A 483 97.69 6.13 63.38
N ILE A 484 97.12 7.11 64.08
CA ILE A 484 95.68 7.42 64.01
C ILE A 484 95.32 8.00 62.62
N ILE A 485 96.16 8.88 62.07
CA ILE A 485 95.91 9.50 60.76
C ILE A 485 96.07 8.48 59.63
N GLY A 486 97.13 7.67 59.63
CA GLY A 486 97.45 6.72 58.57
C GLY A 486 96.60 5.44 58.59
N GLU A 487 96.41 4.80 59.75
CA GLU A 487 95.73 3.51 59.85
C GLU A 487 94.22 3.63 60.10
N ALA A 488 93.74 4.74 60.69
CA ALA A 488 92.33 4.89 61.06
C ALA A 488 91.58 6.01 60.31
N ILE A 489 92.17 7.18 60.06
CA ILE A 489 91.48 8.32 59.41
C ILE A 489 91.58 8.26 57.89
N THR A 490 92.76 7.98 57.33
CA THR A 490 93.00 7.94 55.87
C THR A 490 92.11 6.93 55.13
N PRO A 491 92.01 5.65 55.54
CA PRO A 491 91.11 4.70 54.88
C PRO A 491 89.63 5.07 55.05
N LYS A 492 89.24 5.72 56.16
CA LYS A 492 87.87 6.21 56.36
C LYS A 492 87.54 7.40 55.44
N ILE A 493 88.45 8.36 55.30
CA ILE A 493 88.27 9.51 54.39
C ILE A 493 88.33 9.07 52.92
N GLY A 494 89.24 8.15 52.55
CA GLY A 494 89.27 7.55 51.21
C GLY A 494 88.01 6.74 50.89
N GLY A 495 87.49 6.00 51.87
CA GLY A 495 86.19 5.32 51.77
C GLY A 495 85.02 6.29 51.56
N ILE A 496 84.99 7.41 52.29
CA ILE A 496 83.98 8.47 52.10
C ILE A 496 84.09 9.11 50.70
N GLY A 497 85.31 9.39 50.23
CA GLY A 497 85.57 9.94 48.90
C GLY A 497 85.06 9.05 47.77
N ASN A 498 85.42 7.76 47.82
CA ASN A 498 84.94 6.77 46.87
C ASN A 498 83.42 6.60 46.95
N ASN A 499 82.86 6.49 48.16
CA ASN A 499 81.43 6.30 48.34
C ASN A 499 80.61 7.50 47.84
N LEU A 500 81.12 8.72 47.95
CA LEU A 500 80.48 9.91 47.39
C LEU A 500 80.48 9.89 45.85
N SER A 501 81.62 9.53 45.24
CA SER A 501 81.72 9.34 43.78
C SER A 501 80.77 8.25 43.30
N VAL A 502 80.67 7.14 44.04
CA VAL A 502 79.76 6.03 43.75
C VAL A 502 78.29 6.43 43.93
N LEU A 503 77.94 7.26 44.92
CA LEU A 503 76.58 7.81 45.05
C LEU A 503 76.19 8.69 43.85
N LYS A 504 77.14 9.48 43.34
CA LYS A 504 76.91 10.35 42.18
C LYS A 504 76.86 9.57 40.85
N SER A 505 77.78 8.64 40.64
CA SER A 505 78.06 8.05 39.32
C SER A 505 77.89 6.52 39.24
N GLY A 506 77.74 5.82 40.37
CA GLY A 506 77.57 4.36 40.45
C GLY A 506 78.92 3.65 40.58
N GLY A 507 78.92 2.39 41.05
CA GLY A 507 80.15 1.62 41.27
C GLY A 507 80.15 0.82 42.58
N SER A 508 81.33 0.49 43.11
CA SER A 508 81.47 -0.29 44.34
C SER A 508 81.74 0.59 45.56
N LEU A 509 80.81 0.58 46.52
CA LEU A 509 80.99 1.20 47.84
C LEU A 509 82.04 0.44 48.63
N ILE A 510 82.92 1.16 49.31
CA ILE A 510 83.85 0.61 50.28
C ILE A 510 83.15 0.57 51.65
N THR A 511 83.00 -0.63 52.21
CA THR A 511 82.45 -0.84 53.56
C THR A 511 83.46 -1.55 54.46
N PRO A 512 83.30 -1.52 55.80
CA PRO A 512 84.18 -2.26 56.72
C PRO A 512 84.23 -3.77 56.45
N SER A 513 83.20 -4.34 55.80
CA SER A 513 83.08 -5.76 55.45
C SER A 513 83.50 -6.09 54.00
N GLY A 514 84.06 -5.12 53.26
CA GLY A 514 84.51 -5.29 51.87
C GLY A 514 83.72 -4.43 50.85
N PRO A 515 84.13 -4.41 49.56
CA PRO A 515 83.42 -3.66 48.52
C PRO A 515 82.02 -4.23 48.23
N VAL A 516 81.01 -3.38 48.19
CA VAL A 516 79.62 -3.74 47.85
C VAL A 516 79.19 -2.96 46.63
N ALA A 517 78.64 -3.63 45.61
CA ALA A 517 78.12 -2.96 44.43
C ALA A 517 76.92 -2.07 44.79
N PHE A 518 76.96 -0.81 44.38
CA PHE A 518 75.84 0.12 44.50
C PHE A 518 75.22 0.36 43.12
N PRO A 519 74.04 -0.20 42.86
CA PRO A 519 73.50 -0.30 41.51
C PRO A 519 72.88 1.00 40.96
N ALA A 520 72.54 1.98 41.80
CA ALA A 520 71.75 3.14 41.37
C ALA A 520 72.38 4.48 41.79
N SER A 521 73.05 5.14 40.86
CA SER A 521 73.62 6.47 41.06
C SER A 521 72.59 7.58 40.90
N ILE A 522 72.86 8.78 41.42
CA ILE A 522 72.04 9.96 41.16
C ILE A 522 71.95 10.27 39.66
N ASN A 523 73.01 10.04 38.88
CA ASN A 523 72.96 10.13 37.43
C ASN A 523 71.99 9.11 36.81
N THR A 524 72.01 7.86 37.28
CA THR A 524 71.13 6.78 36.81
C THR A 524 69.67 7.07 37.15
N VAL A 525 69.39 7.54 38.37
CA VAL A 525 68.06 7.97 38.80
C VAL A 525 67.58 9.15 37.96
N GLN A 526 68.43 10.16 37.75
CA GLN A 526 68.11 11.30 36.90
C GLN A 526 67.79 10.88 35.46
N GLN A 527 68.56 9.96 34.87
CA GLN A 527 68.29 9.43 33.54
C GLN A 527 66.98 8.64 33.50
N GLY A 528 66.72 7.80 34.50
CA GLY A 528 65.44 7.09 34.67
C GLY A 528 64.25 8.05 34.74
N LEU A 529 64.38 9.15 35.50
CA LEU A 529 63.36 10.20 35.58
C LEU A 529 63.19 10.98 34.27
N LYS A 530 64.28 11.24 33.52
CA LYS A 530 64.17 11.82 32.17
C LYS A 530 63.46 10.88 31.20
N SER A 531 63.78 9.59 31.23
CA SER A 531 63.09 8.57 30.44
C SER A 531 61.60 8.47 30.82
N LEU A 532 61.28 8.52 32.12
CA LEU A 532 59.90 8.56 32.59
C LEU A 532 59.16 9.82 32.11
N SER A 533 59.78 11.00 32.20
CA SER A 533 59.21 12.25 31.67
C SER A 533 58.95 12.16 30.15
N GLY A 534 59.87 11.55 29.40
CA GLY A 534 59.72 11.27 27.97
C GLY A 534 58.56 10.31 27.68
N ALA A 535 58.47 9.21 28.43
CA ALA A 535 57.38 8.24 28.32
C ALA A 535 56.02 8.87 28.64
N MET A 536 55.93 9.70 29.69
CA MET A 536 54.72 10.45 30.03
C MET A 536 54.32 11.43 28.91
N GLY A 537 55.30 12.04 28.22
CA GLY A 537 55.04 12.87 27.04
C GLY A 537 54.47 12.07 25.86
N GLN A 538 55.00 10.86 25.59
CA GLN A 538 54.47 9.96 24.58
C GLN A 538 53.05 9.47 24.95
N THR A 539 52.80 9.18 26.23
CA THR A 539 51.45 8.84 26.73
C THR A 539 50.46 9.99 26.54
N ASP A 540 50.84 11.25 26.84
CA ASP A 540 49.99 12.41 26.57
C ASP A 540 49.68 12.57 25.08
N ALA A 541 50.68 12.38 24.20
CA ALA A 541 50.48 12.42 22.76
C ALA A 541 49.52 11.31 22.28
N GLY A 542 49.70 10.07 22.77
CA GLY A 542 48.83 8.94 22.46
C GLY A 542 47.39 9.14 22.95
N LEU A 543 47.19 9.60 24.19
CA LEU A 543 45.88 9.98 24.72
C LEU A 543 45.26 11.14 23.93
N GLY A 544 46.09 12.07 23.45
CA GLY A 544 45.68 13.13 22.53
C GLY A 544 45.13 12.59 21.20
N GLN A 545 45.80 11.60 20.59
CA GLN A 545 45.33 10.94 19.37
C GLN A 545 44.04 10.15 19.59
N ILE A 546 43.94 9.43 20.71
CA ILE A 546 42.70 8.73 21.10
C ILE A 546 41.55 9.72 21.26
N SER A 547 41.78 10.83 21.97
CA SER A 547 40.79 11.90 22.17
C SER A 547 40.36 12.53 20.84
N ALA A 548 41.31 12.79 19.93
CA ALA A 548 41.02 13.33 18.61
C ALA A 548 40.20 12.37 17.73
N GLY A 549 40.52 11.08 17.73
CA GLY A 549 39.80 10.06 16.96
C GLY A 549 38.39 9.78 17.49
N ILE A 550 38.20 9.76 18.81
CA ILE A 550 36.88 9.61 19.41
C ILE A 550 36.03 10.86 19.15
N GLY A 551 36.63 12.04 19.27
CA GLY A 551 36.01 13.34 19.01
C GLY A 551 35.56 14.08 20.27
N PRO A 552 35.56 15.42 20.24
CA PRO A 552 35.21 16.22 21.40
C PRO A 552 33.70 16.29 21.64
N ILE A 553 33.34 16.64 22.87
CA ILE A 553 32.00 17.05 23.28
C ILE A 553 31.95 18.57 23.48
N ASP A 554 30.82 19.18 23.17
CA ASP A 554 30.56 20.60 23.43
C ASP A 554 30.23 20.86 24.91
N ALA A 555 29.95 22.12 25.25
CA ALA A 555 29.58 22.54 26.60
C ALA A 555 28.28 21.89 27.12
N ASN A 556 27.43 21.39 26.22
CA ASN A 556 26.18 20.69 26.55
C ASN A 556 26.36 19.16 26.57
N GLY A 557 27.59 18.66 26.38
CA GLY A 557 27.90 17.24 26.34
C GLY A 557 27.47 16.54 25.03
N GLN A 558 27.19 17.30 23.97
CA GLN A 558 26.85 16.77 22.65
C GLN A 558 28.10 16.59 21.78
N ALA A 559 28.01 15.68 20.81
CA ALA A 559 29.10 15.41 19.88
C ALA A 559 29.36 16.66 19.02
N VAL A 560 30.61 17.13 18.97
CA VAL A 560 30.97 18.23 18.08
C VAL A 560 31.02 17.72 16.64
N LYS A 561 30.44 18.49 15.72
CA LYS A 561 30.48 18.20 14.29
C LYS A 561 31.90 18.30 13.75
N VAL A 562 32.45 17.15 13.36
CA VAL A 562 33.75 17.05 12.67
C VAL A 562 33.54 16.34 11.34
N MET A 563 33.87 17.00 10.24
CA MET A 563 33.71 16.48 8.89
C MET A 563 35.07 16.36 8.19
N VAL A 564 35.32 15.23 7.54
CA VAL A 564 36.48 14.99 6.68
C VAL A 564 35.95 14.42 5.37
N ASP A 565 36.21 15.09 4.25
CA ASP A 565 35.73 14.70 2.91
C ASP A 565 34.22 14.40 2.83
N GLY A 566 33.42 15.20 3.53
CA GLY A 566 31.96 15.03 3.57
C GLY A 566 31.46 13.87 4.44
N LYS A 567 32.33 13.20 5.20
CA LYS A 567 32.00 12.11 6.13
C LYS A 567 32.29 12.51 7.59
N PRO A 568 31.61 11.90 8.57
CA PRO A 568 31.95 12.07 9.98
C PRO A 568 33.43 11.72 10.25
N GLY A 569 34.20 12.69 10.74
CA GLY A 569 35.64 12.58 10.99
C GLY A 569 35.99 12.02 12.38
N THR A 570 35.00 11.82 13.24
CA THR A 570 35.18 11.27 14.60
C THR A 570 34.13 10.23 14.92
N ILE A 571 34.45 9.27 15.79
CA ILE A 571 33.55 8.18 16.17
C ILE A 571 32.27 8.74 16.79
N LEU A 572 32.40 9.69 17.72
CA LEU A 572 31.25 10.21 18.45
C LEU A 572 30.28 10.99 17.55
N TYR A 573 30.81 11.76 16.60
CA TYR A 573 29.96 12.45 15.61
C TYR A 573 29.36 11.47 14.60
N ALA A 574 30.07 10.40 14.22
CA ALA A 574 29.51 9.34 13.37
C ALA A 574 28.28 8.66 14.02
N LEU A 575 28.37 8.32 15.31
CA LEU A 575 27.25 7.75 16.06
C LEU A 575 26.06 8.72 16.13
N SER A 576 26.31 10.01 16.40
CA SER A 576 25.27 11.05 16.40
C SER A 576 24.61 11.21 15.02
N TYR A 577 25.41 11.15 13.95
CA TYR A 577 24.94 11.25 12.58
C TYR A 577 24.08 10.05 12.18
N PHE A 578 24.49 8.83 12.53
CA PHE A 578 23.70 7.63 12.30
C PHE A 578 22.37 7.68 13.05
N ASN A 579 22.38 8.04 14.34
CA ASN A 579 21.14 8.19 15.12
C ASN A 579 20.17 9.17 14.45
N SER A 580 20.66 10.35 14.10
CA SER A 580 19.84 11.39 13.45
C SER A 580 19.31 10.95 12.09
N SER A 581 20.07 10.15 11.34
CA SER A 581 19.64 9.63 10.04
C SER A 581 18.55 8.56 10.20
N ILE A 582 18.71 7.66 11.17
CA ILE A 582 17.72 6.61 11.44
C ILE A 582 16.41 7.25 11.93
N GLU A 583 16.47 8.13 12.93
CA GLU A 583 15.29 8.80 13.50
C GLU A 583 14.63 9.78 12.54
N GLY A 584 15.44 10.57 11.81
CA GLY A 584 14.94 11.67 10.99
C GLY A 584 14.52 11.28 9.57
N GLN A 585 15.05 10.17 9.03
CA GLN A 585 14.82 9.80 7.63
C GLN A 585 14.34 8.36 7.47
N VAL A 586 15.05 7.39 8.05
CA VAL A 586 14.78 5.97 7.80
C VAL A 586 13.47 5.52 8.46
N LEU A 587 13.28 5.77 9.76
CA LEU A 587 12.06 5.40 10.46
C LEU A 587 10.81 6.11 9.89
N PRO A 588 10.84 7.44 9.61
CA PRO A 588 9.72 8.11 8.94
C PRO A 588 9.45 7.59 7.52
N GLY A 589 10.49 7.28 6.74
CA GLY A 589 10.34 6.69 5.42
C GLY A 589 9.68 5.30 5.48
N LEU A 590 10.03 4.51 6.49
CA LEU A 590 9.42 3.21 6.75
C LEU A 590 7.95 3.34 7.20
N ASP A 591 7.63 4.35 8.02
CA ASP A 591 6.24 4.68 8.36
C ASP A 591 5.41 5.03 7.12
N GLN A 592 5.98 5.79 6.18
CA GLN A 592 5.31 6.08 4.90
C GLN A 592 5.11 4.81 4.07
N LEU A 593 6.09 3.91 4.02
CA LEU A 593 5.98 2.62 3.34
C LEU A 593 4.88 1.75 3.97
N ILE A 594 4.86 1.61 5.30
CA ILE A 594 3.81 0.88 6.03
C ILE A 594 2.42 1.47 5.74
N ALA A 595 2.29 2.79 5.79
CA ALA A 595 1.02 3.47 5.50
C ALA A 595 0.60 3.27 4.03
N GLY A 596 1.54 3.37 3.10
CA GLY A 596 1.32 3.14 1.67
C GLY A 596 0.86 1.70 1.38
N SER A 597 1.58 0.70 1.90
CA SER A 597 1.20 -0.70 1.82
C SER A 597 -0.18 -0.97 2.43
N SER A 598 -0.49 -0.38 3.57
CA SER A 598 -1.83 -0.50 4.20
C SER A 598 -2.94 0.07 3.30
N LYS A 599 -2.69 1.19 2.61
CA LYS A 599 -3.63 1.74 1.62
C LYS A 599 -3.81 0.82 0.42
N ILE A 600 -2.75 0.15 -0.04
CA ILE A 600 -2.86 -0.86 -1.12
C ILE A 600 -3.71 -2.04 -0.67
N GLY A 601 -3.51 -2.56 0.55
CA GLY A 601 -4.31 -3.66 1.08
C GLY A 601 -5.79 -3.30 1.19
N THR A 602 -6.11 -2.14 1.80
CA THR A 602 -7.49 -1.67 1.94
C THR A 602 -8.16 -1.37 0.59
N GLY A 603 -7.45 -0.71 -0.34
CA GLY A 603 -7.94 -0.45 -1.69
C GLY A 603 -8.19 -1.74 -2.49
N SER A 604 -7.34 -2.76 -2.32
CA SER A 604 -7.53 -4.07 -2.94
C SER A 604 -8.78 -4.77 -2.40
N GLY A 605 -9.00 -4.71 -1.07
CA GLY A 605 -10.22 -5.25 -0.45
C GLY A 605 -11.48 -4.55 -0.95
N GLN A 606 -11.46 -3.22 -1.11
CA GLN A 606 -12.57 -2.46 -1.69
C GLN A 606 -12.83 -2.83 -3.16
N ALA A 607 -11.79 -2.94 -3.98
CA ALA A 607 -11.91 -3.35 -5.38
C ALA A 607 -12.54 -4.76 -5.50
N LYS A 608 -12.06 -5.70 -4.67
CA LYS A 608 -12.58 -7.07 -4.57
C LYS A 608 -14.08 -7.10 -4.21
N ALA A 609 -14.50 -6.30 -3.23
CA ALA A 609 -15.91 -6.17 -2.86
C ALA A 609 -16.76 -5.58 -4.00
N GLY A 610 -16.26 -4.55 -4.69
CA GLY A 610 -16.94 -3.95 -5.84
C GLY A 610 -17.11 -4.92 -7.02
N ILE A 611 -16.08 -5.70 -7.34
CA ILE A 611 -16.12 -6.74 -8.39
C ILE A 611 -17.14 -7.82 -8.03
N SER A 612 -17.13 -8.32 -6.79
CA SER A 612 -18.10 -9.34 -6.35
C SER A 612 -19.53 -8.83 -6.41
N ALA A 613 -19.80 -7.62 -5.95
CA ALA A 613 -21.14 -7.02 -6.03
C ALA A 613 -21.60 -6.79 -7.48
N GLY A 614 -20.70 -6.39 -8.38
CA GLY A 614 -20.99 -6.24 -9.80
C GLY A 614 -21.30 -7.57 -10.48
N LEU A 615 -20.50 -8.60 -10.18
CA LEU A 615 -20.69 -9.95 -10.71
C LEU A 615 -22.00 -10.57 -10.21
N ASP A 616 -22.34 -10.42 -8.93
CA ASP A 616 -23.61 -10.90 -8.38
C ASP A 616 -24.82 -10.28 -9.10
N LYS A 617 -24.78 -8.97 -9.40
CA LYS A 617 -25.83 -8.31 -10.19
C LYS A 617 -25.93 -8.89 -11.59
N MET A 618 -24.81 -9.12 -12.29
CA MET A 618 -24.84 -9.73 -13.62
C MET A 618 -25.45 -11.14 -13.58
N LEU A 619 -25.16 -11.90 -12.54
CA LEU A 619 -25.68 -13.27 -12.36
C LEU A 619 -27.19 -13.31 -12.02
N THR A 620 -27.83 -12.19 -11.69
CA THR A 620 -29.30 -12.12 -11.57
C THR A 620 -30.01 -12.11 -12.91
N ALA A 621 -29.35 -11.67 -13.99
CA ALA A 621 -30.00 -11.44 -15.28
C ALA A 621 -30.65 -12.71 -15.87
N PRO A 622 -30.03 -13.90 -15.85
CA PRO A 622 -30.67 -15.13 -16.31
C PRO A 622 -31.95 -15.48 -15.55
N ALA A 623 -31.98 -15.25 -14.22
CA ALA A 623 -33.16 -15.51 -13.40
C ALA A 623 -34.30 -14.53 -13.72
N ILE A 624 -33.98 -13.26 -13.96
CA ILE A 624 -34.96 -12.27 -14.44
C ILE A 624 -35.51 -12.69 -15.80
N ILE A 625 -34.65 -13.05 -16.76
CA ILE A 625 -35.06 -13.50 -18.10
C ILE A 625 -35.97 -14.73 -18.02
N SER A 626 -35.63 -15.70 -17.17
CA SER A 626 -36.47 -16.89 -16.95
C SER A 626 -37.85 -16.48 -16.42
N ALA A 627 -37.91 -15.61 -15.40
CA ALA A 627 -39.17 -15.15 -14.84
C ALA A 627 -40.01 -14.33 -15.83
N LEU A 628 -39.38 -13.53 -16.71
CA LEU A 628 -40.05 -12.83 -17.81
C LEU A 628 -40.63 -13.82 -18.84
N LYS A 629 -39.86 -14.87 -19.21
CA LYS A 629 -40.33 -15.95 -20.11
C LYS A 629 -41.52 -16.70 -19.52
N ASP A 630 -41.47 -17.01 -18.23
CA ASP A 630 -42.57 -17.68 -17.53
C ASP A 630 -43.83 -16.82 -17.47
N ASN A 631 -43.70 -15.51 -17.23
CA ASN A 631 -44.82 -14.57 -17.27
C ASN A 631 -45.42 -14.45 -18.67
N ALA A 632 -44.58 -14.35 -19.71
CA ALA A 632 -45.03 -14.31 -21.09
C ALA A 632 -45.78 -15.58 -21.50
N ALA A 633 -45.32 -16.74 -21.06
CA ALA A 633 -45.98 -18.03 -21.32
C ALA A 633 -47.33 -18.18 -20.62
N GLN A 634 -47.55 -17.47 -19.49
CA GLN A 634 -48.83 -17.45 -18.77
C GLN A 634 -49.84 -16.45 -19.35
N ALA A 635 -49.39 -15.51 -20.18
CA ALA A 635 -50.28 -14.60 -20.92
C ALA A 635 -50.80 -15.29 -22.18
N ASP A 636 -51.64 -16.30 -22.00
CA ASP A 636 -52.03 -17.23 -23.06
C ASP A 636 -53.53 -17.24 -23.40
N SER A 637 -54.39 -16.60 -22.61
CA SER A 637 -55.83 -16.51 -22.88
C SER A 637 -56.47 -15.32 -22.14
N PHE A 638 -57.55 -14.76 -22.70
CA PHE A 638 -58.35 -13.71 -22.06
C PHE A 638 -59.74 -14.22 -21.69
N LEU A 639 -60.46 -14.83 -22.62
CA LEU A 639 -61.77 -15.43 -22.37
C LEU A 639 -61.69 -16.75 -21.62
N GLY A 640 -60.53 -17.39 -21.54
CA GLY A 640 -60.39 -18.76 -21.09
C GLY A 640 -60.15 -19.68 -22.28
N LYS A 641 -59.47 -20.80 -22.03
CA LYS A 641 -59.07 -21.76 -23.06
C LYS A 641 -59.42 -23.18 -22.64
N PRO A 642 -59.56 -24.13 -23.58
CA PRO A 642 -59.76 -25.53 -23.26
C PRO A 642 -58.61 -26.11 -22.43
N GLU A 643 -58.92 -27.09 -21.58
CA GLU A 643 -57.92 -27.79 -20.79
C GLU A 643 -56.86 -28.46 -21.70
N GLY A 644 -55.58 -28.28 -21.37
CA GLY A 644 -54.47 -28.79 -22.18
C GLY A 644 -54.19 -28.02 -23.48
N ALA A 645 -54.97 -26.98 -23.82
CA ALA A 645 -54.76 -26.18 -25.02
C ALA A 645 -53.55 -25.24 -24.92
N LYS A 646 -52.90 -25.01 -26.07
CA LYS A 646 -51.89 -23.96 -26.22
C LYS A 646 -52.58 -22.65 -26.58
N GLY A 647 -52.47 -21.67 -25.68
CA GLY A 647 -53.09 -20.37 -25.82
C GLY A 647 -52.12 -19.30 -26.34
N THR A 648 -52.63 -18.32 -27.09
CA THR A 648 -51.98 -17.01 -27.25
C THR A 648 -53.02 -15.90 -27.18
N VAL A 649 -52.66 -14.77 -26.59
CA VAL A 649 -53.54 -13.59 -26.55
C VAL A 649 -52.81 -12.33 -26.99
N ALA A 650 -53.47 -11.54 -27.84
CA ALA A 650 -53.06 -10.18 -28.18
C ALA A 650 -54.21 -9.20 -27.94
N TYR A 651 -53.88 -7.93 -27.76
CA TYR A 651 -54.85 -6.88 -27.49
C TYR A 651 -54.76 -5.81 -28.56
N VAL A 652 -55.89 -5.25 -28.97
CA VAL A 652 -55.98 -4.11 -29.87
C VAL A 652 -56.89 -3.09 -29.23
N PHE A 653 -56.34 -1.92 -28.94
CA PHE A 653 -57.12 -0.76 -28.53
C PHE A 653 -57.47 0.07 -29.75
N GLN A 654 -58.74 0.45 -29.86
CA GLN A 654 -59.27 1.17 -31.00
C GLN A 654 -59.85 2.51 -30.56
N THR A 655 -59.31 3.61 -31.10
CA THR A 655 -59.80 4.96 -30.81
C THR A 655 -61.10 5.26 -31.58
N PRO A 656 -61.95 6.18 -31.10
CA PRO A 656 -63.10 6.63 -31.87
C PRO A 656 -62.65 7.32 -33.18
N GLN A 657 -63.44 7.15 -34.25
CA GLN A 657 -63.26 7.92 -35.49
C GLN A 657 -63.65 9.39 -35.26
N ILE A 658 -62.88 10.32 -35.81
CA ILE A 658 -63.17 11.76 -35.71
C ILE A 658 -63.59 12.26 -37.08
N SER A 659 -64.89 12.53 -37.28
CA SER A 659 -65.41 13.09 -38.54
C SER A 659 -66.72 13.87 -38.37
N LYS A 660 -67.05 14.76 -39.31
CA LYS A 660 -68.29 15.59 -39.29
C LYS A 660 -69.56 14.82 -39.65
N GLN A 661 -69.46 13.68 -40.34
CA GLN A 661 -70.61 12.82 -40.63
C GLN A 661 -70.71 11.77 -39.54
N ALA A 662 -71.84 11.72 -38.83
CA ALA A 662 -72.20 10.60 -37.97
C ALA A 662 -72.48 9.39 -38.87
N THR A 663 -71.43 8.81 -39.43
CA THR A 663 -71.52 7.55 -40.16
C THR A 663 -71.80 6.48 -39.12
N VAL A 664 -72.93 5.79 -39.26
CA VAL A 664 -73.23 4.57 -38.51
C VAL A 664 -71.97 3.70 -38.55
N MET A 665 -71.36 3.49 -37.38
CA MET A 665 -70.08 2.81 -37.27
C MET A 665 -70.22 1.37 -37.77
N ASN A 666 -69.78 1.13 -39.00
CA ASN A 666 -69.56 -0.21 -39.52
C ASN A 666 -68.29 -0.78 -38.88
N TYR A 667 -68.36 -1.10 -37.59
CA TYR A 667 -67.29 -1.68 -36.77
C TYR A 667 -66.73 -3.02 -37.31
N GLY A 668 -67.44 -3.67 -38.24
CA GLY A 668 -67.20 -5.08 -38.59
C GLY A 668 -65.98 -5.36 -39.48
N LEU A 669 -65.87 -4.78 -40.68
CA LEU A 669 -65.00 -5.37 -41.70
C LEU A 669 -63.50 -5.08 -41.54
N GLY A 670 -63.11 -3.83 -41.25
CA GLY A 670 -61.70 -3.43 -41.20
C GLY A 670 -60.95 -3.94 -39.97
N VAL A 671 -61.66 -4.21 -38.88
CA VAL A 671 -61.10 -4.78 -37.65
C VAL A 671 -60.79 -6.27 -37.86
N ILE A 672 -61.74 -7.01 -38.44
CA ILE A 672 -61.60 -8.45 -38.71
C ILE A 672 -60.40 -8.76 -39.63
N VAL A 673 -60.14 -7.96 -40.67
CA VAL A 673 -59.01 -8.22 -41.59
C VAL A 673 -57.64 -8.05 -40.92
N LEU A 674 -57.43 -6.98 -40.13
CA LEU A 674 -56.16 -6.80 -39.41
C LEU A 674 -56.01 -7.85 -38.30
N ALA A 675 -57.12 -8.14 -37.61
CA ALA A 675 -57.17 -9.15 -36.57
C ALA A 675 -56.77 -10.54 -37.10
N LEU A 676 -57.24 -10.90 -38.29
CA LEU A 676 -56.84 -12.12 -38.98
C LEU A 676 -55.37 -12.11 -39.37
N ILE A 677 -54.80 -11.00 -39.86
CA ILE A 677 -53.37 -10.93 -40.20
C ILE A 677 -52.51 -11.17 -38.96
N ILE A 678 -52.88 -10.59 -37.82
CA ILE A 678 -52.20 -10.79 -36.54
C ILE A 678 -52.33 -12.25 -36.10
N LEU A 679 -53.54 -12.82 -36.11
CA LEU A 679 -53.76 -14.23 -35.76
C LEU A 679 -53.05 -15.20 -36.71
N PHE A 680 -52.96 -14.90 -38.01
CA PHE A 680 -52.20 -15.69 -38.98
C PHE A 680 -50.69 -15.57 -38.76
N ALA A 681 -50.18 -14.42 -38.34
CA ALA A 681 -48.78 -14.25 -37.99
C ALA A 681 -48.42 -15.05 -36.72
N VAL A 682 -49.35 -15.11 -35.76
CA VAL A 682 -49.19 -15.83 -34.49
C VAL A 682 -49.43 -17.36 -34.65
N GLY A 683 -50.32 -17.79 -35.54
CA GLY A 683 -50.75 -19.20 -35.69
C GLY A 683 -50.03 -20.04 -36.76
N ARG A 684 -48.96 -19.54 -37.41
CA ARG A 684 -48.23 -20.31 -38.43
C ARG A 684 -47.37 -21.42 -37.82
N PRO A 685 -47.52 -22.70 -38.23
CA PRO A 685 -46.54 -23.73 -37.91
C PRO A 685 -45.21 -23.45 -38.64
N THR A 686 -44.10 -23.65 -37.95
CA THR A 686 -42.75 -23.50 -38.50
C THR A 686 -42.52 -24.48 -39.67
N ARG A 687 -42.16 -23.98 -40.85
CA ARG A 687 -41.50 -24.82 -41.85
C ARG A 687 -40.12 -25.19 -41.31
N VAL A 688 -39.87 -26.49 -41.13
CA VAL A 688 -38.52 -27.02 -40.95
C VAL A 688 -37.75 -26.71 -42.23
N ILE A 689 -36.93 -25.66 -42.21
CA ILE A 689 -35.85 -25.53 -43.17
C ILE A 689 -34.81 -26.56 -42.70
N LYS A 690 -34.74 -27.72 -43.36
CA LYS A 690 -33.58 -28.60 -43.24
C LYS A 690 -32.34 -27.74 -43.49
N SER A 691 -31.42 -27.74 -42.54
CA SER A 691 -30.13 -27.07 -42.69
C SER A 691 -29.54 -27.43 -44.04
N VAL A 692 -29.19 -26.40 -44.81
CA VAL A 692 -28.32 -26.53 -45.98
C VAL A 692 -26.93 -26.81 -45.41
N GLN A 693 -26.66 -28.08 -45.10
CA GLN A 693 -25.34 -28.59 -44.76
C GLN A 693 -24.83 -29.57 -45.85
N ASP A 694 -25.48 -29.58 -47.02
CA ASP A 694 -25.15 -30.41 -48.18
C ASP A 694 -25.04 -29.56 -49.47
N ALA A 695 -24.35 -28.42 -49.39
CA ALA A 695 -23.89 -27.69 -50.56
C ALA A 695 -22.38 -27.43 -50.44
N SER A 696 -21.61 -28.48 -50.68
CA SER A 696 -20.21 -28.38 -51.07
C SER A 696 -20.12 -27.63 -52.40
N LEU A 697 -19.94 -26.31 -52.31
CA LEU A 697 -19.54 -25.48 -53.44
C LEU A 697 -18.08 -25.78 -53.77
N LYS A 698 -17.90 -26.61 -54.80
CA LYS A 698 -16.78 -26.49 -55.72
C LYS A 698 -16.84 -25.13 -56.40
N VAL A 699 -15.65 -24.57 -56.59
CA VAL A 699 -15.22 -23.34 -57.28
C VAL A 699 -15.05 -22.14 -56.37
#